data_AF-A0A6C0TTC4-F1
#
_entry.id   AF-A0A6C0TTC4-F1
#
_cell.length_a   1.000
_cell.length_b   1.000
_cell.length_c   1.000
_cell.angle_alpha   90.00
_cell.angle_beta   90.00
_cell.angle_gamma   90.00
#
_symmetry.space_group_name_H-M   'P 1'
#
loop_
_entity.id
_entity.type
_entity.pdbx_description
1 polymer ?
#
loop_
_entity_poly.entity_id
_entity_poly.type
_entity_poly.pdbx_seq_one_letter_code
_entity_poly.pdbx_strand_id
1 'polypeptide(L)'
;MFRKDSHFGFTVSRQLTAACLLMLAGALAGCSDSDNDDDDHAGDGGGGGTPQPALTGVFVDSPVAGLRYETDSLNGHTDAQGRFQYNADETVSFYIGDYPLGSAPAEQSLSPLDLVDGAEGVENETVNNIAVLLQTLDQDGDLNNGIQITDEIAGRVSGYADLISLEQPVGEFRTALEPLLDELNAAEPPVFTDTDPRPRTAMDAENAREHLARSISPGKTVTTRYGELAGFQAGEGAWAWYGIPYAKPPVGELRWKPPVKPDAWDGVRQATAWADQSAQNPRYESFGEGGMSEDSLYLNVTAPDGYEGERLPVMVWFHGGGFAILTGNTKAFNNTSLPKEGVVVVTVNHRLGPFGYMAHPALTAESPENTSGNYGQLDLIAALEWVRDNIEAFGGDPANVTIFGESGGGGKALSLINSPMAEGLFHKAIVQSGMAGPEDELMPVENMLANEEADGVAVAEALGVQDEEDVAAALRAIPWHELAVKVDETGRVFSPNVDGVYMLDGIRDSFEARQHNDVPIIAGANQGDTPALIEGLKWYMPWMAEHNESEVFAYVFDHLPNNWSSQGALAYHGAELVYVFDYPGSFLSHYLLGLTGLEDPVGGDTPTPQGVMANPPGWNPNDVQVTDNMRAMWANFARTGNPSIEQVDWPAYTRQNDTYLRISQDLNVETGLDTAFPEPETSESEVE
;
A
#
# COMPACT_ATOMS: atom_id res chain seq x y z
N MET A 1 -34.86 -5.09 -29.31
CA MET A 1 -35.68 -5.12 -30.55
C MET A 1 -35.01 -6.07 -31.55
N PHE A 2 -35.63 -7.25 -31.76
CA PHE A 2 -35.42 -8.33 -32.76
C PHE A 2 -34.03 -8.71 -33.34
N ARG A 3 -33.66 -9.99 -33.08
CA ARG A 3 -32.67 -10.87 -33.76
C ARG A 3 -32.84 -11.02 -35.28
N LYS A 4 -31.77 -11.39 -36.00
CA LYS A 4 -31.76 -12.48 -37.02
C LYS A 4 -30.38 -12.84 -37.63
N ASP A 5 -29.96 -14.09 -37.37
CA ASP A 5 -29.30 -15.15 -38.15
C ASP A 5 -28.61 -14.85 -39.52
N SER A 6 -27.38 -15.35 -39.75
CA SER A 6 -27.11 -16.70 -40.34
C SER A 6 -25.71 -16.88 -41.00
N HIS A 7 -25.06 -17.99 -40.62
CA HIS A 7 -24.20 -18.95 -41.37
C HIS A 7 -23.07 -18.52 -42.35
N PHE A 8 -21.88 -19.08 -42.16
CA PHE A 8 -21.21 -20.00 -43.11
C PHE A 8 -20.03 -20.75 -42.43
N GLY A 9 -19.86 -22.04 -42.73
CA GLY A 9 -18.72 -22.86 -42.27
C GLY A 9 -17.90 -23.42 -43.42
N PHE A 10 -16.64 -23.76 -43.16
CA PHE A 10 -15.86 -24.75 -43.92
C PHE A 10 -14.71 -25.31 -43.06
N THR A 11 -14.30 -26.54 -43.39
CA THR A 11 -13.65 -27.50 -42.50
C THR A 11 -12.29 -27.99 -43.05
N VAL A 12 -11.39 -28.36 -42.12
CA VAL A 12 -10.31 -29.39 -42.17
C VAL A 12 -8.97 -29.10 -42.87
N SER A 13 -7.87 -29.16 -42.10
CA SER A 13 -6.77 -30.17 -42.17
C SER A 13 -5.79 -30.01 -40.99
N ARG A 14 -5.69 -30.93 -40.00
CA ARG A 14 -4.67 -32.02 -39.86
C ARG A 14 -3.25 -31.57 -40.24
N GLN A 15 -2.17 -31.68 -39.45
CA GLN A 15 -1.64 -32.69 -38.50
C GLN A 15 -0.28 -32.09 -37.98
N LEU A 16 0.35 -32.34 -36.81
CA LEU A 16 1.03 -33.57 -36.32
C LEU A 16 1.89 -33.23 -35.06
N THR A 17 1.81 -34.07 -34.00
CA THR A 17 2.86 -34.57 -33.04
C THR A 17 3.83 -33.60 -32.30
N ALA A 18 3.86 -33.56 -30.97
CA ALA A 18 4.44 -34.49 -29.96
C ALA A 18 5.73 -33.89 -29.33
N ALA A 19 5.69 -33.46 -28.07
CA ALA A 19 6.13 -34.18 -26.86
C ALA A 19 7.64 -34.43 -26.76
N CYS A 20 8.30 -33.84 -25.75
CA CYS A 20 9.34 -34.50 -24.97
C CYS A 20 9.68 -33.75 -23.67
N LEU A 21 9.47 -34.43 -22.53
CA LEU A 21 10.09 -34.19 -21.22
C LEU A 21 11.62 -34.30 -21.29
N LEU A 22 12.34 -33.61 -20.40
CA LEU A 22 13.16 -34.27 -19.35
C LEU A 22 13.80 -33.28 -18.37
N MET A 23 13.68 -33.64 -17.08
CA MET A 23 14.35 -33.06 -15.92
C MET A 23 15.87 -33.23 -15.96
N LEU A 24 16.60 -32.42 -15.16
CA LEU A 24 17.68 -32.96 -14.33
C LEU A 24 17.95 -32.05 -13.10
N ALA A 25 18.15 -32.69 -11.96
CA ALA A 25 18.42 -32.11 -10.64
C ALA A 25 19.83 -32.49 -10.14
N GLY A 26 20.32 -31.75 -9.13
CA GLY A 26 21.39 -32.14 -8.18
C GLY A 26 22.72 -31.39 -8.34
N ALA A 27 23.52 -31.11 -7.30
CA ALA A 27 23.40 -31.09 -5.84
C ALA A 27 24.73 -30.51 -5.27
N LEU A 28 24.63 -29.66 -4.25
CA LEU A 28 25.44 -29.47 -3.02
C LEU A 28 26.97 -29.75 -2.93
N ALA A 29 27.62 -28.78 -2.23
CA ALA A 29 28.59 -28.88 -1.11
C ALA A 29 30.12 -28.91 -1.35
N GLY A 30 30.84 -28.13 -0.51
CA GLY A 30 32.14 -28.51 0.04
C GLY A 30 33.13 -27.37 0.38
N CYS A 31 33.14 -26.92 1.64
CA CYS A 31 34.28 -26.24 2.27
C CYS A 31 35.33 -27.28 2.74
N SER A 32 36.63 -26.91 2.77
CA SER A 32 37.58 -27.38 3.80
C SER A 32 38.91 -26.63 3.76
N ASP A 33 39.33 -26.13 4.92
CA ASP A 33 40.66 -25.69 5.31
C ASP A 33 41.75 -26.78 5.19
N SER A 34 43.00 -26.33 5.08
CA SER A 34 44.16 -27.11 5.51
C SER A 34 45.32 -26.21 5.94
N ASP A 35 45.68 -26.33 7.22
CA ASP A 35 46.92 -25.88 7.86
C ASP A 35 48.18 -26.52 7.22
N ASN A 36 49.31 -25.81 7.28
CA ASN A 36 50.64 -26.40 7.37
C ASN A 36 51.64 -25.43 8.01
N ASP A 37 52.34 -25.96 9.01
CA ASP A 37 53.42 -25.35 9.80
C ASP A 37 54.80 -25.38 9.09
N ASP A 38 55.74 -24.63 9.71
CA ASP A 38 57.23 -24.67 9.67
C ASP A 38 57.97 -23.90 8.56
N ASP A 39 58.66 -22.80 8.92
CA ASP A 39 60.09 -22.83 9.34
C ASP A 39 60.69 -21.41 9.56
N ASP A 40 61.54 -21.30 10.59
CA ASP A 40 62.26 -20.11 11.07
C ASP A 40 63.29 -19.53 10.08
N HIS A 41 63.27 -18.20 9.87
CA HIS A 41 64.48 -17.43 9.53
C HIS A 41 64.46 -16.03 10.16
N ALA A 42 65.42 -15.80 11.07
CA ALA A 42 65.69 -14.49 11.68
C ALA A 42 66.42 -13.56 10.69
N GLY A 43 65.79 -12.41 10.40
CA GLY A 43 66.38 -11.27 9.72
C GLY A 43 65.92 -9.97 10.38
N ASP A 44 66.87 -9.23 10.94
CA ASP A 44 66.71 -7.89 11.51
C ASP A 44 66.52 -6.85 10.38
N GLY A 45 65.52 -5.96 10.51
CA GLY A 45 65.42 -4.74 9.71
C GLY A 45 64.01 -4.37 9.22
N GLY A 46 63.40 -3.39 9.91
CA GLY A 46 62.32 -2.56 9.37
C GLY A 46 60.95 -2.83 9.98
N GLY A 47 60.47 -1.91 10.82
CA GLY A 47 59.08 -1.87 11.26
C GLY A 47 58.15 -1.58 10.08
N GLY A 48 57.82 -2.61 9.33
CA GLY A 48 56.61 -2.66 8.51
C GLY A 48 55.54 -3.30 9.36
N GLY A 49 54.67 -2.50 9.98
CA GLY A 49 53.40 -3.02 10.45
C GLY A 49 52.73 -3.72 9.28
N THR A 50 52.33 -4.98 9.45
CA THR A 50 51.38 -5.62 8.54
C THR A 50 50.25 -4.62 8.28
N PRO A 51 49.94 -4.26 7.01
CA PRO A 51 48.82 -3.39 6.72
C PRO A 51 47.62 -3.95 7.46
N GLN A 52 47.03 -3.16 8.37
CA GLN A 52 45.75 -3.58 8.92
C GLN A 52 44.78 -3.71 7.75
N PRO A 53 44.00 -4.79 7.67
CA PRO A 53 43.02 -4.93 6.62
C PRO A 53 42.06 -3.74 6.70
N ALA A 54 41.75 -3.15 5.53
CA ALA A 54 40.76 -2.09 5.45
C ALA A 54 39.44 -2.57 6.07
N LEU A 55 38.82 -1.71 6.87
CA LEU A 55 37.50 -1.91 7.41
C LEU A 55 36.46 -1.54 6.35
N THR A 56 35.27 -2.11 6.49
CA THR A 56 34.13 -1.82 5.61
C THR A 56 33.05 -1.10 6.41
N GLY A 57 32.64 0.07 5.93
CA GLY A 57 31.49 0.81 6.43
C GLY A 57 30.37 0.84 5.40
N VAL A 58 29.19 1.31 5.79
CA VAL A 58 28.02 1.49 4.90
C VAL A 58 27.53 2.93 5.00
N PHE A 59 27.22 3.56 3.86
CA PHE A 59 26.52 4.83 3.82
C PHE A 59 25.00 4.62 3.67
N VAL A 60 24.21 5.15 4.61
CA VAL A 60 22.78 4.83 4.82
C VAL A 60 21.90 6.08 4.74
N ASP A 61 21.01 6.08 3.76
CA ASP A 61 19.72 6.78 3.70
C ASP A 61 18.66 5.77 3.19
N SER A 62 18.90 5.21 2.02
CA SER A 62 18.92 3.75 1.82
C SER A 62 20.39 3.37 1.55
N PRO A 63 20.81 2.10 1.39
CA PRO A 63 22.16 1.84 0.90
C PRO A 63 22.42 2.65 -0.37
N VAL A 64 23.42 3.55 -0.37
CA VAL A 64 23.64 4.47 -1.49
C VAL A 64 24.82 3.98 -2.33
N ALA A 65 24.55 3.54 -3.56
CA ALA A 65 25.54 3.13 -4.52
C ALA A 65 26.04 4.31 -5.38
N GLY A 66 27.32 4.27 -5.75
CA GLY A 66 27.91 5.24 -6.68
C GLY A 66 28.40 6.55 -6.06
N LEU A 67 28.40 6.69 -4.73
CA LEU A 67 29.05 7.82 -4.07
C LEU A 67 30.56 7.65 -4.16
N ARG A 68 31.26 8.65 -4.70
CA ARG A 68 32.73 8.70 -4.61
C ARG A 68 33.11 8.99 -3.16
N TYR A 69 34.06 8.24 -2.61
CA TYR A 69 34.60 8.48 -1.27
C TYR A 69 36.11 8.60 -1.28
N GLU A 70 36.65 9.42 -0.38
CA GLU A 70 38.09 9.61 -0.18
C GLU A 70 38.44 9.65 1.31
N THR A 71 39.52 8.97 1.66
CA THR A 71 40.20 9.01 2.97
C THR A 71 41.67 9.38 2.74
N ASP A 72 42.45 9.50 3.82
CA ASP A 72 43.90 9.77 3.71
C ASP A 72 44.66 8.68 2.93
N SER A 73 44.15 7.45 2.89
CA SER A 73 44.86 6.29 2.31
C SER A 73 44.10 5.52 1.23
N LEU A 74 42.78 5.65 1.16
CA LEU A 74 41.89 4.92 0.26
C LEU A 74 40.91 5.86 -0.46
N ASN A 75 40.49 5.47 -1.66
CA ASN A 75 39.40 6.10 -2.39
C ASN A 75 38.66 5.05 -3.21
N GLY A 76 37.42 5.35 -3.60
CA GLY A 76 36.60 4.44 -4.39
C GLY A 76 35.19 4.98 -4.60
N HIS A 77 34.28 4.09 -4.98
CA HIS A 77 32.84 4.34 -5.00
C HIS A 77 32.14 3.35 -4.09
N THR A 78 31.04 3.77 -3.47
CA THR A 78 30.19 2.86 -2.71
C THR A 78 29.58 1.79 -3.61
N ASP A 79 29.54 0.53 -3.13
CA ASP A 79 28.94 -0.58 -3.88
C ASP A 79 27.40 -0.56 -3.83
N ALA A 80 26.74 -1.54 -4.45
CA ALA A 80 25.27 -1.67 -4.45
C ALA A 80 24.64 -1.85 -3.06
N GLN A 81 25.44 -2.11 -2.02
CA GLN A 81 25.01 -2.17 -0.63
C GLN A 81 25.52 -0.96 0.17
N GLY A 82 25.92 0.12 -0.52
CA GLY A 82 26.42 1.35 0.10
C GLY A 82 27.78 1.21 0.76
N ARG A 83 28.53 0.13 0.50
CA ARG A 83 29.76 -0.16 1.25
C ARG A 83 30.95 0.66 0.76
N PHE A 84 31.74 1.18 1.69
CA PHE A 84 33.01 1.85 1.43
C PHE A 84 34.13 1.24 2.29
N GLN A 85 35.39 1.44 1.89
CA GLN A 85 36.57 0.95 2.61
C GLN A 85 37.31 2.08 3.32
N TYR A 86 37.76 1.86 4.54
CA TYR A 86 38.49 2.85 5.35
C TYR A 86 39.51 2.19 6.29
N ASN A 87 40.52 2.92 6.76
CA ASN A 87 41.34 2.48 7.90
C ASN A 87 40.89 3.15 9.20
N ALA A 88 41.16 2.51 10.34
CA ALA A 88 40.79 3.04 11.64
C ALA A 88 41.38 4.46 11.86
N ASP A 89 40.60 5.32 12.53
CA ASP A 89 40.94 6.70 12.87
C ASP A 89 41.09 7.67 11.68
N GLU A 90 40.65 7.29 10.47
CA GLU A 90 40.59 8.18 9.30
C GLU A 90 39.30 8.99 9.23
N THR A 91 39.35 10.12 8.54
CA THR A 91 38.17 10.84 8.05
C THR A 91 37.83 10.36 6.65
N VAL A 92 36.55 10.18 6.35
CA VAL A 92 36.04 9.90 5.02
C VAL A 92 35.21 11.09 4.51
N SER A 93 35.45 11.49 3.27
CA SER A 93 34.66 12.51 2.55
C SER A 93 33.87 11.85 1.44
N PHE A 94 32.60 12.23 1.26
CA PHE A 94 31.71 11.70 0.22
C PHE A 94 31.34 12.75 -0.82
N TYR A 95 31.16 12.31 -2.05
CA TYR A 95 30.86 13.15 -3.21
C TYR A 95 29.89 12.46 -4.18
N ILE A 96 29.07 13.26 -4.87
CA ILE A 96 28.35 12.86 -6.08
C ILE A 96 29.14 13.41 -7.27
N GLY A 97 29.92 12.57 -7.94
CA GLY A 97 30.91 13.01 -8.91
C GLY A 97 31.95 13.92 -8.23
N ASP A 98 31.99 15.20 -8.62
CA ASP A 98 32.82 16.23 -8.00
C ASP A 98 32.09 17.07 -6.94
N TYR A 99 30.77 16.90 -6.78
CA TYR A 99 29.96 17.65 -5.82
C TYR A 99 30.14 17.13 -4.38
N PRO A 100 30.65 17.91 -3.43
CA PRO A 100 30.88 17.46 -2.06
C PRO A 100 29.57 17.34 -1.26
N LEU A 101 29.40 16.21 -0.57
CA LEU A 101 28.30 16.00 0.39
C LEU A 101 28.70 16.35 1.82
N GLY A 102 29.97 16.11 2.18
CA GLY A 102 30.50 16.35 3.53
C GLY A 102 31.52 15.30 3.93
N SER A 103 31.94 15.34 5.18
CA SER A 103 32.98 14.44 5.72
C SER A 103 32.73 14.10 7.19
N ALA A 104 33.07 12.88 7.59
CA ALA A 104 32.92 12.41 8.97
C ALA A 104 34.11 11.50 9.37
N PRO A 105 34.37 11.31 10.68
CA PRO A 105 35.18 10.18 11.13
C PRO A 105 34.62 8.88 10.55
N ALA A 106 35.49 8.02 10.02
CA ALA A 106 35.05 6.81 9.35
C ALA A 106 34.54 5.76 10.37
N GLU A 107 33.29 5.34 10.20
CA GLU A 107 32.60 4.38 11.06
C GLU A 107 31.95 3.24 10.25
N GLN A 108 31.44 2.22 10.95
CA GLN A 108 30.78 1.08 10.31
C GLN A 108 29.47 1.46 9.61
N SER A 109 28.81 2.53 10.08
CA SER A 109 27.59 3.08 9.51
C SER A 109 27.70 4.59 9.54
N LEU A 110 27.50 5.23 8.39
CA LEU A 110 27.42 6.68 8.25
C LEU A 110 26.16 7.03 7.48
N SER A 111 25.63 8.22 7.71
CA SER A 111 24.41 8.73 7.09
C SER A 111 24.58 10.21 6.73
N PRO A 112 23.64 10.83 5.99
CA PRO A 112 23.61 12.27 5.81
C PRO A 112 23.72 13.08 7.11
N LEU A 113 23.22 12.54 8.24
CA LEU A 113 23.32 13.20 9.55
C LEU A 113 24.77 13.33 10.02
N ASP A 114 25.58 12.29 9.81
CA ASP A 114 26.97 12.24 10.28
C ASP A 114 27.91 13.14 9.49
N LEU A 115 27.52 13.53 8.26
CA LEU A 115 28.32 14.40 7.40
C LEU A 115 28.27 15.88 7.78
N VAL A 116 27.31 16.27 8.62
CA VAL A 116 27.04 17.68 8.95
C VAL A 116 27.48 17.98 10.38
N ASP A 117 28.54 18.78 10.51
CA ASP A 117 29.08 19.16 11.82
C ASP A 117 28.03 19.90 12.67
N GLY A 118 27.83 19.41 13.91
CA GLY A 118 26.87 19.98 14.86
C GLY A 118 25.40 19.67 14.58
N ALA A 119 25.06 18.81 13.61
CA ALA A 119 23.69 18.35 13.44
C ALA A 119 23.26 17.41 14.57
N GLU A 120 22.14 17.72 15.24
CA GLU A 120 21.60 16.91 16.35
C GLU A 120 20.50 15.93 15.89
N GLY A 121 20.07 16.02 14.63
CA GLY A 121 19.06 15.15 14.04
C GLY A 121 18.69 15.54 12.61
N VAL A 122 17.79 14.76 12.01
CA VAL A 122 17.34 14.90 10.61
C VAL A 122 16.59 16.20 10.32
N GLU A 123 16.22 16.96 11.36
CA GLU A 123 15.60 18.28 11.28
C GLU A 123 16.55 19.38 10.79
N ASN A 124 17.86 19.11 10.77
CA ASN A 124 18.84 20.05 10.25
C ASN A 124 18.64 20.24 8.73
N GLU A 125 18.58 21.50 8.27
CA GLU A 125 18.28 21.82 6.86
C GLU A 125 19.31 21.23 5.89
N THR A 126 20.60 21.22 6.24
CA THR A 126 21.66 20.65 5.40
C THR A 126 21.56 19.13 5.33
N VAL A 127 21.28 18.47 6.45
CA VAL A 127 21.01 17.02 6.47
C VAL A 127 19.83 16.69 5.57
N ASN A 128 18.76 17.47 5.64
CA ASN A 128 17.58 17.28 4.81
C ASN A 128 17.88 17.54 3.32
N ASN A 129 18.64 18.58 2.98
CA ASN A 129 19.04 18.85 1.60
C ASN A 129 19.90 17.71 1.01
N ILE A 130 20.77 17.08 1.81
CA ILE A 130 21.51 15.89 1.37
C ILE A 130 20.53 14.74 1.08
N ALA A 131 19.59 14.46 1.98
CA ALA A 131 18.58 13.42 1.79
C ALA A 131 17.72 13.67 0.54
N VAL A 132 17.21 14.90 0.37
CA VAL A 132 16.47 15.34 -0.82
C VAL A 132 17.29 15.09 -2.08
N LEU A 133 18.57 15.46 -2.10
CA LEU A 133 19.43 15.27 -3.26
C LEU A 133 19.61 13.80 -3.61
N LEU A 134 19.99 12.97 -2.62
CA LEU A 134 20.25 11.55 -2.83
C LEU A 134 19.01 10.82 -3.35
N GLN A 135 17.86 11.01 -2.70
CA GLN A 135 16.62 10.35 -3.06
C GLN A 135 16.06 10.86 -4.39
N THR A 136 16.25 12.14 -4.72
CA THR A 136 15.86 12.70 -6.03
C THR A 136 16.66 12.09 -7.19
N LEU A 137 17.90 11.70 -6.95
CA LEU A 137 18.83 11.24 -7.99
C LEU A 137 18.87 9.72 -8.16
N ASP A 138 18.07 8.98 -7.38
CA ASP A 138 18.01 7.53 -7.42
C ASP A 138 17.56 7.00 -8.79
N GLN A 139 18.33 6.17 -9.48
CA GLN A 139 18.09 5.87 -10.90
C GLN A 139 16.65 5.41 -11.23
N ASP A 140 16.04 4.56 -10.41
CA ASP A 140 14.72 3.97 -10.65
C ASP A 140 13.62 4.49 -9.72
N GLY A 141 13.97 5.34 -8.75
CA GLY A 141 13.05 5.90 -7.77
C GLY A 141 12.56 4.91 -6.72
N ASP A 142 13.06 3.67 -6.70
CA ASP A 142 12.68 2.64 -5.73
C ASP A 142 13.70 2.58 -4.57
N LEU A 143 13.47 3.44 -3.58
CA LEU A 143 14.29 3.49 -2.37
C LEU A 143 14.33 2.16 -1.58
N ASN A 144 13.41 1.21 -1.82
CA ASN A 144 13.43 -0.12 -1.17
C ASN A 144 14.47 -1.07 -1.77
N ASN A 145 15.10 -0.72 -2.90
CA ASN A 145 16.18 -1.50 -3.50
C ASN A 145 17.58 -0.84 -3.34
N GLY A 146 17.62 0.35 -2.70
CA GLY A 146 18.83 1.15 -2.50
C GLY A 146 18.87 2.35 -3.45
N ILE A 147 19.59 3.41 -3.07
CA ILE A 147 19.73 4.58 -3.93
C ILE A 147 20.87 4.34 -4.93
N GLN A 148 20.57 4.42 -6.22
CA GLN A 148 21.49 4.11 -7.31
C GLN A 148 21.90 5.39 -8.05
N ILE A 149 23.09 5.91 -7.76
CA ILE A 149 23.62 7.08 -8.46
C ILE A 149 24.62 6.62 -9.53
N THR A 150 24.21 6.67 -10.80
CA THR A 150 25.09 6.25 -11.90
C THR A 150 26.17 7.29 -12.20
N ASP A 151 27.26 6.86 -12.86
CA ASP A 151 28.32 7.77 -13.34
C ASP A 151 27.77 8.91 -14.21
N GLU A 152 26.72 8.64 -15.00
CA GLU A 152 26.08 9.65 -15.85
C GLU A 152 25.32 10.70 -15.02
N ILE A 153 24.54 10.26 -14.03
CA ILE A 153 23.84 11.16 -13.10
C ILE A 153 24.86 11.99 -12.31
N ALA A 154 25.88 11.33 -11.73
CA ALA A 154 26.95 11.99 -10.97
C ALA A 154 27.74 13.01 -11.80
N GLY A 155 28.02 12.69 -13.06
CA GLY A 155 28.69 13.59 -14.00
C GLY A 155 27.88 14.86 -14.29
N ARG A 156 26.55 14.74 -14.41
CA ARG A 156 25.66 15.91 -14.63
C ARG A 156 25.55 16.76 -13.37
N VAL A 157 25.38 16.16 -12.19
CA VAL A 157 25.36 16.88 -10.90
C VAL A 157 26.58 17.78 -10.73
N SER A 158 27.76 17.30 -11.12
CA SER A 158 29.02 18.06 -11.05
C SER A 158 28.97 19.37 -11.85
N GLY A 159 28.21 19.42 -12.94
CA GLY A 159 28.00 20.62 -13.76
C GLY A 159 27.15 21.71 -13.09
N TYR A 160 26.44 21.37 -12.00
CA TYR A 160 25.52 22.25 -11.27
C TYR A 160 26.05 22.65 -9.89
N ALA A 161 27.32 22.35 -9.57
CA ALA A 161 27.92 22.63 -8.26
C ALA A 161 27.90 24.12 -7.87
N ASP A 162 27.91 25.04 -8.84
CA ASP A 162 27.81 26.48 -8.60
C ASP A 162 26.38 26.96 -8.29
N LEU A 163 25.36 26.15 -8.60
CA LEU A 163 23.93 26.49 -8.44
C LEU A 163 23.33 25.89 -7.17
N ILE A 164 23.78 24.70 -6.78
CA ILE A 164 23.19 23.89 -5.72
C ILE A 164 24.05 24.03 -4.45
N SER A 165 23.54 24.69 -3.39
CA SER A 165 24.20 24.73 -2.07
C SER A 165 23.41 23.93 -1.04
N LEU A 166 24.05 22.98 -0.35
CA LEU A 166 23.41 22.20 0.73
C LEU A 166 23.07 23.05 1.97
N GLU A 167 23.64 24.24 2.12
CA GLU A 167 23.41 25.14 3.28
C GLU A 167 22.25 26.12 3.06
N GLN A 168 21.64 26.16 1.87
CA GLN A 168 20.54 27.06 1.59
C GLN A 168 19.21 26.54 2.16
N PRO A 169 18.20 27.41 2.39
CA PRO A 169 16.90 26.98 2.88
C PRO A 169 16.29 25.90 1.97
N VAL A 170 15.66 24.88 2.55
CA VAL A 170 15.23 23.68 1.82
C VAL A 170 14.29 23.96 0.63
N GLY A 171 13.44 24.98 0.73
CA GLY A 171 12.59 25.39 -0.39
C GLY A 171 13.40 25.98 -1.55
N GLU A 172 14.42 26.79 -1.25
CA GLU A 172 15.34 27.33 -2.27
C GLU A 172 16.21 26.22 -2.86
N PHE A 173 16.62 25.24 -2.04
CA PHE A 173 17.35 24.06 -2.48
C PHE A 173 16.59 23.27 -3.54
N ARG A 174 15.33 22.93 -3.27
CA ARG A 174 14.50 22.18 -4.21
C ARG A 174 14.31 22.90 -5.54
N THR A 175 14.08 24.22 -5.50
CA THR A 175 13.98 25.03 -6.73
C THR A 175 15.31 25.08 -7.49
N ALA A 176 16.44 25.11 -6.80
CA ALA A 176 17.76 25.08 -7.44
C ALA A 176 18.06 23.74 -8.15
N LEU A 177 17.35 22.65 -7.80
CA LEU A 177 17.46 21.36 -8.49
C LEU A 177 16.70 21.31 -9.82
N GLU A 178 15.72 22.19 -10.06
CA GLU A 178 14.86 22.14 -11.25
C GLU A 178 15.67 22.14 -12.57
N PRO A 179 16.71 22.99 -12.76
CA PRO A 179 17.47 22.99 -14.01
C PRO A 179 18.31 21.71 -14.23
N LEU A 180 18.71 21.02 -13.16
CA LEU A 180 19.39 19.73 -13.25
C LEU A 180 18.39 18.63 -13.60
N LEU A 181 17.21 18.64 -12.97
CA LEU A 181 16.14 17.70 -13.26
C LEU A 181 15.60 17.84 -14.69
N ASP A 182 15.48 19.06 -15.21
CA ASP A 182 15.14 19.29 -16.61
C ASP A 182 16.15 18.63 -17.56
N GLU A 183 17.45 18.71 -17.24
CA GLU A 183 18.50 18.07 -18.05
C GLU A 183 18.43 16.53 -17.95
N LEU A 184 18.26 15.99 -16.73
CA LEU A 184 18.18 14.55 -16.49
C LEU A 184 16.94 13.93 -17.15
N ASN A 185 15.76 14.56 -17.00
CA ASN A 185 14.52 14.10 -17.61
C ASN A 185 14.56 14.15 -19.15
N ALA A 186 15.34 15.07 -19.74
CA ALA A 186 15.49 15.22 -21.19
C ALA A 186 16.65 14.39 -21.79
N ALA A 187 17.35 13.59 -20.98
CA ALA A 187 18.51 12.82 -21.43
C ALA A 187 18.12 11.73 -22.44
N GLU A 188 18.98 11.54 -23.44
CA GLU A 188 18.83 10.51 -24.48
C GLU A 188 20.15 9.75 -24.65
N PRO A 189 20.22 8.44 -24.30
CA PRO A 189 19.12 7.63 -23.76
C PRO A 189 18.66 8.09 -22.36
N PRO A 190 17.45 7.70 -21.90
CA PRO A 190 16.97 8.04 -20.57
C PRO A 190 17.94 7.58 -19.47
N VAL A 191 18.24 8.48 -18.53
CA VAL A 191 19.10 8.16 -17.37
C VAL A 191 18.30 7.59 -16.21
N PHE A 192 17.07 8.08 -16.01
CA PHE A 192 16.12 7.51 -15.08
C PHE A 192 15.42 6.32 -15.73
N THR A 193 15.17 5.29 -14.91
CA THR A 193 14.52 4.04 -15.31
C THR A 193 13.20 3.83 -14.55
N ASP A 194 12.56 4.94 -14.16
CA ASP A 194 11.27 4.96 -13.47
C ASP A 194 10.23 4.11 -14.19
N THR A 195 9.42 3.40 -13.41
CA THR A 195 8.21 2.75 -13.93
C THR A 195 7.07 3.76 -14.13
N ASP A 196 7.13 4.91 -13.46
CA ASP A 196 6.30 6.07 -13.71
C ASP A 196 6.85 6.87 -14.92
N PRO A 197 6.08 7.03 -16.01
CA PRO A 197 6.55 7.76 -17.20
C PRO A 197 6.50 9.29 -17.04
N ARG A 198 6.03 9.82 -15.90
CA ARG A 198 5.99 11.27 -15.66
C ARG A 198 7.40 11.82 -15.37
N PRO A 199 7.72 13.06 -15.78
CA PRO A 199 9.02 13.65 -15.47
C PRO A 199 9.25 13.76 -13.96
N ARG A 200 10.45 13.42 -13.52
CA ARG A 200 10.82 13.46 -12.12
C ARG A 200 10.89 14.88 -11.58
N THR A 201 10.37 15.07 -10.37
CA THR A 201 10.49 16.31 -9.59
C THR A 201 11.38 16.11 -8.37
N ALA A 202 11.90 17.20 -7.79
CA ALA A 202 12.66 17.11 -6.55
C ALA A 202 11.82 16.50 -5.42
N MET A 203 12.40 15.51 -4.74
CA MET A 203 11.80 14.81 -3.61
C MET A 203 11.25 15.82 -2.60
N ASP A 204 10.09 15.50 -2.03
CA ASP A 204 9.54 16.34 -0.98
C ASP A 204 10.44 16.33 0.26
N ALA A 205 10.66 17.52 0.83
CA ALA A 205 11.58 17.71 1.94
C ALA A 205 11.11 17.01 3.23
N GLU A 206 9.81 16.93 3.45
CA GLU A 206 9.28 16.21 4.60
C GLU A 206 9.42 14.71 4.39
N ASN A 207 9.09 14.22 3.19
CA ASN A 207 9.21 12.81 2.83
C ASN A 207 10.67 12.31 2.90
N ALA A 208 11.62 13.10 2.39
CA ALA A 208 13.04 12.76 2.43
C ALA A 208 13.57 12.64 3.86
N ARG A 209 13.24 13.63 4.70
CA ARG A 209 13.57 13.64 6.12
C ARG A 209 12.96 12.45 6.85
N GLU A 210 11.69 12.14 6.61
CA GLU A 210 11.02 11.02 7.26
C GLU A 210 11.60 9.66 6.82
N HIS A 211 11.97 9.51 5.56
CA HIS A 211 12.68 8.32 5.08
C HIS A 211 14.01 8.14 5.78
N LEU A 212 14.85 9.19 5.78
CA LEU A 212 16.14 9.15 6.46
C LEU A 212 15.98 8.80 7.95
N ALA A 213 14.98 9.40 8.63
CA ALA A 213 14.69 9.11 10.02
C ALA A 213 14.40 7.63 10.29
N ARG A 214 13.64 6.97 9.40
CA ARG A 214 13.35 5.53 9.49
C ARG A 214 14.62 4.70 9.29
N SER A 215 15.41 5.05 8.28
CA SER A 215 16.58 4.26 7.89
C SER A 215 17.76 4.32 8.87
N ILE A 216 17.87 5.39 9.66
CA ILE A 216 18.89 5.49 10.73
C ILE A 216 18.37 5.03 12.10
N SER A 217 17.09 4.68 12.21
CA SER A 217 16.52 4.17 13.45
C SER A 217 16.96 2.71 13.70
N PRO A 218 16.81 2.19 14.93
CA PRO A 218 17.10 0.78 15.19
C PRO A 218 16.34 -0.14 14.22
N GLY A 219 17.06 -1.08 13.61
CA GLY A 219 16.49 -2.01 12.64
C GLY A 219 16.06 -3.34 13.26
N LYS A 220 15.08 -4.01 12.64
CA LYS A 220 14.69 -5.40 12.95
C LYS A 220 14.62 -6.25 11.70
N THR A 221 15.48 -7.28 11.64
CA THR A 221 15.55 -8.18 10.50
C THR A 221 14.64 -9.38 10.68
N VAL A 222 13.90 -9.72 9.63
CA VAL A 222 13.05 -10.92 9.55
C VAL A 222 13.35 -11.67 8.26
N THR A 223 13.19 -13.00 8.28
CA THR A 223 13.41 -13.85 7.10
C THR A 223 12.07 -14.26 6.52
N THR A 224 11.81 -13.89 5.26
CA THR A 224 10.65 -14.33 4.49
C THR A 224 11.04 -15.48 3.55
N ARG A 225 10.05 -16.07 2.85
CA ARG A 225 10.32 -17.06 1.79
C ARG A 225 11.10 -16.52 0.59
N TYR A 226 11.20 -15.19 0.45
CA TYR A 226 11.84 -14.52 -0.70
C TYR A 226 13.19 -13.87 -0.36
N GLY A 227 13.51 -13.72 0.93
CA GLY A 227 14.76 -13.08 1.39
C GLY A 227 14.60 -12.42 2.75
N GLU A 228 15.69 -11.82 3.23
CA GLU A 228 15.70 -11.07 4.49
C GLU A 228 15.22 -9.63 4.28
N LEU A 229 14.42 -9.14 5.23
CA LEU A 229 13.90 -7.77 5.27
C LEU A 229 14.37 -7.11 6.56
N ALA A 230 14.97 -5.92 6.46
CA ALA A 230 15.23 -5.06 7.61
C ALA A 230 14.18 -3.96 7.68
N GLY A 231 13.35 -4.01 8.73
CA GLY A 231 12.42 -2.95 9.08
C GLY A 231 13.05 -1.99 10.09
N PHE A 232 12.22 -1.11 10.64
CA PHE A 232 12.66 -0.02 11.50
C PHE A 232 11.78 0.09 12.75
N GLN A 233 12.29 0.75 13.79
CA GLN A 233 11.52 1.00 15.01
C GLN A 233 10.47 2.08 14.74
N ALA A 234 9.19 1.70 14.78
CA ALA A 234 8.07 2.60 14.57
C ALA A 234 7.55 3.08 15.93
N GLY A 235 8.03 4.23 16.40
CA GLY A 235 7.66 4.79 17.71
C GLY A 235 8.00 3.88 18.89
N GLU A 236 7.42 4.17 20.06
CA GLU A 236 7.61 3.33 21.25
C GLU A 236 6.79 2.04 21.15
N GLY A 237 7.48 0.90 21.17
CA GLY A 237 6.88 -0.43 21.33
C GLY A 237 6.31 -1.06 20.05
N ALA A 238 6.76 -0.64 18.87
CA ALA A 238 6.38 -1.29 17.61
C ALA A 238 7.51 -1.29 16.57
N TRP A 239 7.41 -2.22 15.63
CA TRP A 239 8.28 -2.39 14.48
C TRP A 239 7.44 -2.27 13.20
N ALA A 240 8.03 -1.69 12.15
CA ALA A 240 7.38 -1.60 10.85
C ALA A 240 8.32 -1.99 9.70
N TRP A 241 7.70 -2.49 8.63
CA TRP A 241 8.34 -2.85 7.37
C TRP A 241 7.47 -2.33 6.23
N TYR A 242 7.99 -1.40 5.43
CA TYR A 242 7.27 -0.78 4.32
C TYR A 242 7.76 -1.33 2.97
N GLY A 243 6.89 -1.25 1.96
CA GLY A 243 7.27 -1.56 0.58
C GLY A 243 7.69 -3.01 0.33
N ILE A 244 7.02 -3.97 0.96
CA ILE A 244 7.35 -5.40 0.79
C ILE A 244 6.65 -5.96 -0.46
N PRO A 245 7.39 -6.45 -1.47
CA PRO A 245 6.77 -7.00 -2.68
C PRO A 245 6.08 -8.33 -2.38
N TYR A 246 4.80 -8.44 -2.73
CA TYR A 246 4.06 -9.71 -2.68
C TYR A 246 3.80 -10.31 -4.06
N ALA A 247 4.04 -9.54 -5.13
CA ALA A 247 3.96 -9.95 -6.53
C ALA A 247 4.96 -9.16 -7.39
N LYS A 248 5.18 -9.61 -8.63
CA LYS A 248 5.96 -8.86 -9.64
C LYS A 248 5.20 -7.60 -10.08
N PRO A 249 5.91 -6.54 -10.49
CA PRO A 249 5.29 -5.36 -11.08
C PRO A 249 4.38 -5.76 -12.28
N PRO A 250 3.08 -5.42 -12.28
CA PRO A 250 2.14 -5.77 -13.34
C PRO A 250 2.25 -4.84 -14.56
N VAL A 251 3.48 -4.55 -14.99
CA VAL A 251 3.79 -3.62 -16.09
C VAL A 251 3.93 -4.34 -17.43
N GLY A 252 3.76 -3.60 -18.53
CA GLY A 252 3.94 -4.11 -19.89
C GLY A 252 3.06 -5.33 -20.17
N GLU A 253 3.68 -6.46 -20.52
CA GLU A 253 2.97 -7.72 -20.79
C GLU A 253 2.23 -8.30 -19.57
N LEU A 254 2.55 -7.86 -18.35
CA LEU A 254 1.83 -8.28 -17.14
C LEU A 254 0.62 -7.40 -16.82
N ARG A 255 0.44 -6.27 -17.53
CA ARG A 255 -0.77 -5.45 -17.43
C ARG A 255 -1.97 -6.28 -17.88
N TRP A 256 -2.99 -6.32 -17.02
CA TRP A 256 -4.18 -7.18 -17.14
C TRP A 256 -3.88 -8.68 -17.24
N LYS A 257 -2.99 -9.16 -16.38
CA LYS A 257 -2.80 -10.60 -16.11
C LYS A 257 -2.88 -10.89 -14.61
N PRO A 258 -3.18 -12.14 -14.20
CA PRO A 258 -3.08 -12.54 -12.81
C PRO A 258 -1.69 -12.21 -12.21
N PRO A 259 -1.60 -11.83 -10.93
CA PRO A 259 -0.33 -11.49 -10.30
C PRO A 259 0.64 -12.68 -10.34
N VAL A 260 1.91 -12.38 -10.59
CA VAL A 260 2.99 -13.36 -10.60
C VAL A 260 3.77 -13.23 -9.31
N LYS A 261 4.16 -14.35 -8.68
CA LYS A 261 4.99 -14.34 -7.47
C LYS A 261 6.28 -13.53 -7.69
N PRO A 262 6.72 -12.74 -6.69
CA PRO A 262 7.91 -11.91 -6.79
C PRO A 262 9.15 -12.81 -6.87
N ASP A 263 10.22 -12.26 -7.43
CA ASP A 263 11.52 -12.91 -7.42
C ASP A 263 12.12 -12.85 -6.00
N ALA A 264 12.87 -13.89 -5.63
CA ALA A 264 13.67 -13.86 -4.42
C ALA A 264 14.88 -12.93 -4.60
N TRP A 265 15.36 -12.34 -3.51
CA TRP A 265 16.55 -11.48 -3.50
C TRP A 265 17.63 -12.04 -2.58
N ASP A 266 18.88 -11.69 -2.89
CA ASP A 266 20.04 -12.01 -2.06
C ASP A 266 20.30 -10.89 -1.04
N GLY A 267 20.78 -11.26 0.15
CA GLY A 267 21.09 -10.31 1.23
C GLY A 267 19.84 -9.75 1.91
N VAL A 268 20.00 -8.57 2.52
CA VAL A 268 18.96 -7.90 3.31
C VAL A 268 18.39 -6.73 2.51
N ARG A 269 17.10 -6.80 2.17
CA ARG A 269 16.36 -5.69 1.57
C ARG A 269 15.89 -4.75 2.68
N GLN A 270 16.10 -3.44 2.52
CA GLN A 270 15.57 -2.47 3.46
C GLN A 270 14.08 -2.27 3.18
N ALA A 271 13.28 -2.29 4.23
CA ALA A 271 11.82 -2.09 4.20
C ALA A 271 11.48 -0.80 4.97
N THR A 272 12.14 0.30 4.60
CA THR A 272 12.04 1.61 5.26
C THR A 272 11.40 2.67 4.37
N ALA A 273 11.23 2.40 3.07
CA ALA A 273 10.60 3.32 2.13
C ALA A 273 9.18 2.88 1.79
N TRP A 274 8.32 3.87 1.53
CA TRP A 274 7.04 3.61 0.88
C TRP A 274 7.30 3.13 -0.55
N ALA A 275 6.64 2.06 -0.97
CA ALA A 275 6.53 1.73 -2.39
C ALA A 275 5.50 2.63 -3.06
N ASP A 276 5.42 2.62 -4.38
CA ASP A 276 4.43 3.41 -5.10
C ASP A 276 2.98 2.96 -4.82
N GLN A 277 2.08 3.94 -4.87
CA GLN A 277 0.64 3.76 -4.89
C GLN A 277 0.21 3.19 -6.25
N SER A 278 -0.90 2.45 -6.29
CA SER A 278 -1.43 1.93 -7.57
C SER A 278 -1.82 3.07 -8.49
N ALA A 279 -1.48 2.89 -9.78
CA ALA A 279 -1.95 3.71 -10.89
C ALA A 279 -3.46 3.96 -10.79
N GLN A 280 -3.80 5.25 -10.77
CA GLN A 280 -5.15 5.81 -10.65
C GLN A 280 -5.10 7.25 -11.19
N ASN A 281 -6.17 8.04 -11.06
CA ASN A 281 -6.08 9.45 -11.46
C ASN A 281 -5.05 10.20 -10.57
N PRO A 282 -4.01 10.84 -11.13
CA PRO A 282 -2.96 11.51 -10.34
C PRO A 282 -3.46 12.57 -9.34
N ARG A 283 -4.69 13.09 -9.50
CA ARG A 283 -5.29 14.02 -8.51
C ARG A 283 -5.43 13.41 -7.11
N TYR A 284 -5.35 12.10 -6.97
CA TYR A 284 -5.47 11.38 -5.70
C TYR A 284 -4.12 11.03 -5.05
N GLU A 285 -3.00 11.31 -5.71
CA GLU A 285 -1.65 10.94 -5.24
C GLU A 285 -1.34 11.52 -3.85
N SER A 286 -1.82 12.72 -3.55
CA SER A 286 -1.59 13.40 -2.27
C SER A 286 -2.33 12.81 -1.07
N PHE A 287 -3.16 11.78 -1.25
CA PHE A 287 -3.88 11.11 -0.16
C PHE A 287 -3.10 9.92 0.44
N GLY A 288 -1.90 9.65 -0.05
CA GLY A 288 -0.99 8.70 0.56
C GLY A 288 0.48 9.00 0.28
N GLU A 289 1.32 8.10 0.75
CA GLU A 289 2.78 8.20 0.67
C GLU A 289 3.35 7.40 -0.50
N GLY A 290 4.58 7.74 -0.91
CA GLY A 290 5.21 7.20 -2.12
C GLY A 290 4.70 7.86 -3.40
N GLY A 291 5.29 7.50 -4.54
CA GLY A 291 4.83 7.94 -5.86
C GLY A 291 3.59 7.16 -6.30
N MET A 292 3.33 7.18 -7.61
CA MET A 292 2.21 6.46 -8.22
C MET A 292 2.67 5.76 -9.50
N SER A 293 2.46 4.45 -9.56
CA SER A 293 2.90 3.63 -10.67
C SER A 293 2.02 2.38 -10.81
N GLU A 294 2.15 1.68 -11.93
CA GLU A 294 1.64 0.32 -12.04
C GLU A 294 2.50 -0.68 -11.26
N ASP A 295 3.76 -0.35 -10.98
CA ASP A 295 4.58 -1.10 -10.04
C ASP A 295 4.14 -0.81 -8.59
N SER A 296 3.05 -1.42 -8.17
CA SER A 296 2.39 -1.09 -6.89
C SER A 296 1.95 -2.30 -6.08
N LEU A 297 2.43 -3.52 -6.40
CA LEU A 297 2.00 -4.75 -5.71
C LEU A 297 2.84 -5.02 -4.46
N TYR A 298 2.72 -4.10 -3.50
CA TYR A 298 3.43 -4.09 -2.23
C TYR A 298 2.47 -4.07 -1.05
N LEU A 299 2.96 -4.56 0.08
CA LEU A 299 2.29 -4.46 1.37
C LEU A 299 3.22 -3.89 2.44
N ASN A 300 2.64 -3.40 3.51
CA ASN A 300 3.34 -2.92 4.70
C ASN A 300 2.92 -3.77 5.90
N VAL A 301 3.83 -3.98 6.86
CA VAL A 301 3.55 -4.70 8.11
C VAL A 301 3.94 -3.83 9.29
N THR A 302 3.04 -3.69 10.26
CA THR A 302 3.33 -3.07 11.57
C THR A 302 2.98 -4.07 12.67
N ALA A 303 3.94 -4.34 13.56
CA ALA A 303 3.81 -5.32 14.63
C ALA A 303 4.23 -4.73 15.98
N PRO A 304 3.57 -5.08 17.09
CA PRO A 304 3.97 -4.62 18.40
C PRO A 304 5.27 -5.31 18.85
N ASP A 305 6.05 -4.59 19.65
CA ASP A 305 7.25 -5.10 20.31
C ASP A 305 6.92 -5.76 21.66
N GLY A 306 7.77 -6.67 22.13
CA GLY A 306 7.60 -7.31 23.44
C GLY A 306 6.65 -8.52 23.47
N TYR A 307 6.29 -9.05 22.29
CA TYR A 307 5.45 -10.24 22.11
C TYR A 307 6.27 -11.44 21.57
N GLU A 308 7.56 -11.52 21.90
CA GLU A 308 8.45 -12.56 21.37
C GLU A 308 7.95 -13.98 21.71
N GLY A 309 7.77 -14.80 20.67
CA GLY A 309 7.31 -16.19 20.80
C GLY A 309 5.79 -16.34 20.90
N GLU A 310 5.03 -15.24 20.86
CA GLU A 310 3.59 -15.27 20.69
C GLU A 310 3.19 -15.40 19.21
N ARG A 311 1.94 -15.81 18.96
CA ARG A 311 1.32 -15.87 17.64
C ARG A 311 0.11 -14.95 17.65
N LEU A 312 0.31 -13.71 17.23
CA LEU A 312 -0.69 -12.65 17.33
C LEU A 312 -1.75 -12.76 16.24
N PRO A 313 -3.01 -12.38 16.49
CA PRO A 313 -3.99 -12.21 15.41
C PRO A 313 -3.48 -11.20 14.38
N VAL A 314 -3.76 -11.47 13.11
CA VAL A 314 -3.34 -10.64 11.98
C VAL A 314 -4.58 -9.91 11.43
N MET A 315 -4.48 -8.61 11.24
CA MET A 315 -5.51 -7.78 10.62
C MET A 315 -5.00 -7.23 9.29
N VAL A 316 -5.62 -7.61 8.18
CA VAL A 316 -5.23 -7.21 6.82
C VAL A 316 -6.21 -6.16 6.31
N TRP A 317 -5.71 -4.94 6.15
CA TRP A 317 -6.48 -3.76 5.76
C TRP A 317 -6.58 -3.61 4.25
N PHE A 318 -7.82 -3.47 3.77
CA PHE A 318 -8.14 -3.10 2.40
C PHE A 318 -8.71 -1.68 2.39
N HIS A 319 -7.98 -0.74 1.79
CA HIS A 319 -8.40 0.66 1.73
C HIS A 319 -9.67 0.85 0.87
N GLY A 320 -10.39 1.94 1.17
CA GLY A 320 -11.59 2.38 0.45
C GLY A 320 -11.32 2.94 -0.95
N GLY A 321 -12.24 3.75 -1.46
CA GLY A 321 -12.10 4.41 -2.76
C GLY A 321 -12.78 3.69 -3.93
N GLY A 322 -13.89 2.99 -3.69
CA GLY A 322 -14.75 2.42 -4.74
C GLY A 322 -14.02 1.54 -5.77
N PHE A 323 -13.01 0.78 -5.33
CA PHE A 323 -12.11 -0.02 -6.17
C PHE A 323 -11.22 0.76 -7.14
N ALA A 324 -11.34 2.09 -7.23
CA ALA A 324 -10.71 2.92 -8.26
C ALA A 324 -9.57 3.81 -7.75
N ILE A 325 -9.61 4.21 -6.48
CA ILE A 325 -8.73 5.26 -5.94
C ILE A 325 -8.23 4.95 -4.52
N LEU A 326 -7.38 5.84 -3.99
CA LEU A 326 -6.72 5.78 -2.68
C LEU A 326 -5.65 4.68 -2.60
N THR A 327 -5.09 4.44 -1.41
CA THR A 327 -3.92 3.57 -1.22
C THR A 327 -3.86 2.98 0.19
N GLY A 328 -3.13 1.87 0.34
CA GLY A 328 -2.72 1.33 1.63
C GLY A 328 -1.60 2.15 2.29
N ASN A 329 -0.90 2.99 1.54
CA ASN A 329 0.19 3.86 2.00
C ASN A 329 -0.28 5.13 2.72
N THR A 330 -1.42 5.13 3.41
CA THR A 330 -1.84 6.30 4.19
C THR A 330 -1.24 6.22 5.59
N LYS A 331 -0.64 7.31 6.09
CA LYS A 331 -0.02 7.36 7.44
C LYS A 331 -0.96 6.86 8.55
N ALA A 332 -2.26 7.17 8.46
CA ALA A 332 -3.28 6.71 9.40
C ALA A 332 -3.34 5.17 9.51
N PHE A 333 -3.24 4.44 8.39
CA PHE A 333 -3.41 2.98 8.38
C PHE A 333 -2.14 2.23 8.80
N ASN A 334 -0.99 2.91 8.85
CA ASN A 334 0.31 2.32 9.12
C ASN A 334 0.91 2.80 10.45
N ASN A 335 0.10 3.41 11.32
CA ASN A 335 0.54 3.87 12.62
C ASN A 335 0.63 2.71 13.66
N THR A 336 0.99 3.05 14.90
CA THR A 336 1.24 2.07 15.97
C THR A 336 0.03 1.82 16.88
N SER A 337 -1.08 2.53 16.66
CA SER A 337 -2.20 2.58 17.60
C SER A 337 -3.00 1.29 17.67
N LEU A 338 -3.27 0.63 16.54
CA LEU A 338 -3.94 -0.67 16.54
C LEU A 338 -2.97 -1.82 16.93
N PRO A 339 -1.71 -1.86 16.44
CA PRO A 339 -0.72 -2.85 16.90
C PRO A 339 -0.55 -2.93 18.43
N LYS A 340 -0.67 -1.80 19.14
CA LYS A 340 -0.62 -1.74 20.62
C LYS A 340 -1.69 -2.58 21.32
N GLU A 341 -2.77 -2.95 20.63
CA GLU A 341 -3.79 -3.89 21.13
C GLU A 341 -3.35 -5.36 21.03
N GLY A 342 -2.08 -5.64 20.69
CA GLY A 342 -1.54 -6.98 20.56
C GLY A 342 -2.03 -7.69 19.29
N VAL A 343 -1.97 -6.99 18.17
CA VAL A 343 -2.31 -7.50 16.83
C VAL A 343 -1.24 -7.10 15.81
N VAL A 344 -1.04 -7.89 14.76
CA VAL A 344 -0.21 -7.49 13.61
C VAL A 344 -1.11 -6.86 12.56
N VAL A 345 -0.76 -5.67 12.06
CA VAL A 345 -1.50 -4.98 11.00
C VAL A 345 -0.74 -5.09 9.68
N VAL A 346 -1.44 -5.46 8.62
CA VAL A 346 -0.92 -5.49 7.25
C VAL A 346 -1.75 -4.55 6.38
N THR A 347 -1.14 -3.60 5.69
CA THR A 347 -1.83 -2.76 4.69
C THR A 347 -1.38 -3.16 3.29
N VAL A 348 -2.30 -3.13 2.31
CA VAL A 348 -2.04 -3.70 0.97
C VAL A 348 -2.36 -2.69 -0.12
N ASN A 349 -1.39 -2.43 -1.00
CA ASN A 349 -1.63 -1.82 -2.31
C ASN A 349 -1.95 -2.93 -3.33
N HIS A 350 -2.90 -2.67 -4.22
CA HIS A 350 -3.36 -3.61 -5.25
C HIS A 350 -3.85 -2.80 -6.46
N ARG A 351 -3.98 -3.43 -7.64
CA ARG A 351 -4.45 -2.71 -8.82
C ARG A 351 -5.87 -2.17 -8.65
N LEU A 352 -6.10 -0.96 -9.14
CA LEU A 352 -7.35 -0.21 -9.02
C LEU A 352 -7.97 0.11 -10.38
N GLY A 353 -9.26 0.44 -10.37
CA GLY A 353 -10.01 0.99 -11.50
C GLY A 353 -9.82 0.18 -12.78
N PRO A 354 -9.50 0.81 -13.92
CA PRO A 354 -9.31 0.08 -15.17
C PRO A 354 -8.12 -0.88 -15.14
N PHE A 355 -7.12 -0.69 -14.28
CA PHE A 355 -5.96 -1.59 -14.15
C PHE A 355 -6.32 -2.87 -13.39
N GLY A 356 -7.18 -2.74 -12.39
CA GLY A 356 -7.56 -3.84 -11.51
C GLY A 356 -8.79 -4.61 -11.98
N TYR A 357 -9.73 -3.98 -12.68
CA TYR A 357 -11.09 -4.53 -12.77
C TYR A 357 -11.67 -4.55 -14.20
N MET A 358 -11.06 -3.84 -15.16
CA MET A 358 -11.53 -3.85 -16.54
C MET A 358 -11.41 -5.24 -17.18
N ALA A 359 -12.49 -5.69 -17.81
CA ALA A 359 -12.52 -6.83 -18.70
C ALA A 359 -12.57 -6.36 -20.16
N HIS A 360 -12.10 -7.19 -21.10
CA HIS A 360 -12.23 -6.92 -22.53
C HIS A 360 -12.14 -8.23 -23.32
N PRO A 361 -12.89 -8.43 -24.43
CA PRO A 361 -12.87 -9.69 -25.17
C PRO A 361 -11.48 -10.12 -25.65
N ALA A 362 -10.61 -9.17 -26.00
CA ALA A 362 -9.22 -9.47 -26.37
C ALA A 362 -8.40 -9.99 -25.18
N LEU A 363 -8.63 -9.47 -23.97
CA LEU A 363 -7.96 -9.93 -22.75
C LEU A 363 -8.50 -11.30 -22.33
N THR A 364 -9.81 -11.51 -22.43
CA THR A 364 -10.47 -12.81 -22.21
C THR A 364 -9.90 -13.88 -23.13
N ALA A 365 -9.66 -13.55 -24.42
CA ALA A 365 -9.11 -14.49 -25.39
C ALA A 365 -7.64 -14.89 -25.12
N GLU A 366 -6.86 -14.04 -24.45
CA GLU A 366 -5.50 -14.35 -24.02
C GLU A 366 -5.47 -15.25 -22.77
N SER A 367 -6.54 -15.21 -21.96
CA SER A 367 -6.61 -15.91 -20.68
C SER A 367 -6.83 -17.42 -20.87
N PRO A 368 -6.05 -18.28 -20.20
CA PRO A 368 -6.24 -19.74 -20.27
C PRO A 368 -7.58 -20.19 -19.70
N GLU A 369 -8.16 -19.42 -18.78
CA GLU A 369 -9.47 -19.68 -18.16
C GLU A 369 -10.62 -19.00 -18.93
N ASN A 370 -10.34 -18.32 -20.05
CA ASN A 370 -11.32 -17.60 -20.86
C ASN A 370 -12.14 -16.59 -20.02
N THR A 371 -11.45 -15.79 -19.21
CA THR A 371 -11.97 -14.70 -18.38
C THR A 371 -11.01 -13.50 -18.40
N SER A 372 -11.51 -12.30 -18.10
CA SER A 372 -10.72 -11.11 -17.79
C SER A 372 -11.39 -10.21 -16.74
N GLY A 373 -10.64 -9.25 -16.20
CA GLY A 373 -11.05 -8.46 -15.03
C GLY A 373 -10.63 -9.12 -13.72
N ASN A 374 -11.16 -8.64 -12.59
CA ASN A 374 -10.87 -9.13 -11.24
C ASN A 374 -9.39 -9.14 -10.81
N TYR A 375 -8.47 -8.56 -11.60
CA TYR A 375 -7.04 -8.53 -11.30
C TYR A 375 -6.72 -7.93 -9.92
N GLY A 376 -7.42 -6.86 -9.52
CA GLY A 376 -7.27 -6.25 -8.20
C GLY A 376 -7.68 -7.19 -7.05
N GLN A 377 -8.65 -8.09 -7.26
CA GLN A 377 -8.98 -9.13 -6.27
C GLN A 377 -7.97 -10.28 -6.28
N LEU A 378 -7.47 -10.65 -7.46
CA LEU A 378 -6.39 -11.63 -7.58
C LEU A 378 -5.11 -11.13 -6.88
N ASP A 379 -4.86 -9.83 -6.91
CA ASP A 379 -3.78 -9.18 -6.15
C ASP A 379 -3.99 -9.34 -4.64
N LEU A 380 -5.20 -9.10 -4.13
CA LEU A 380 -5.52 -9.32 -2.72
C LEU A 380 -5.39 -10.80 -2.31
N ILE A 381 -5.78 -11.74 -3.18
CA ILE A 381 -5.52 -13.17 -2.97
C ILE A 381 -4.01 -13.42 -2.85
N ALA A 382 -3.20 -12.88 -3.76
CA ALA A 382 -1.74 -13.04 -3.71
C ALA A 382 -1.12 -12.41 -2.44
N ALA A 383 -1.64 -11.27 -1.98
CA ALA A 383 -1.23 -10.66 -0.72
C ALA A 383 -1.61 -11.54 0.49
N LEU A 384 -2.81 -12.15 0.50
CA LEU A 384 -3.21 -13.07 1.57
C LEU A 384 -2.41 -14.39 1.54
N GLU A 385 -2.05 -14.89 0.36
CA GLU A 385 -1.10 -16.00 0.23
C GLU A 385 0.28 -15.63 0.78
N TRP A 386 0.74 -14.40 0.54
CA TRP A 386 1.97 -13.89 1.14
C TRP A 386 1.85 -13.84 2.67
N VAL A 387 0.73 -13.36 3.22
CA VAL A 387 0.49 -13.33 4.66
C VAL A 387 0.54 -14.74 5.24
N ARG A 388 -0.20 -15.70 4.65
CA ARG A 388 -0.18 -17.11 5.08
C ARG A 388 1.24 -17.68 5.15
N ASP A 389 2.06 -17.35 4.15
CA ASP A 389 3.39 -17.95 4.00
C ASP A 389 4.50 -17.25 4.80
N ASN A 390 4.29 -16.00 5.27
CA ASN A 390 5.38 -15.18 5.83
C ASN A 390 5.07 -14.50 7.16
N ILE A 391 3.81 -14.30 7.54
CA ILE A 391 3.47 -13.41 8.66
C ILE A 391 3.97 -13.89 10.03
N GLU A 392 4.26 -15.20 10.16
CA GLU A 392 4.88 -15.77 11.36
C GLU A 392 6.26 -15.16 11.65
N ALA A 393 7.02 -14.77 10.61
CA ALA A 393 8.31 -14.09 10.78
C ALA A 393 8.18 -12.71 11.46
N PHE A 394 6.98 -12.13 11.41
CA PHE A 394 6.63 -10.84 12.01
C PHE A 394 5.88 -11.00 13.35
N GLY A 395 5.71 -12.23 13.85
CA GLY A 395 4.98 -12.55 15.09
C GLY A 395 3.47 -12.78 14.89
N GLY A 396 2.97 -12.79 13.66
CA GLY A 396 1.57 -13.04 13.35
C GLY A 396 1.21 -14.53 13.28
N ASP A 397 -0.06 -14.84 13.47
CA ASP A 397 -0.60 -16.18 13.30
C ASP A 397 -1.29 -16.32 11.92
N PRO A 398 -0.72 -17.09 10.98
CA PRO A 398 -1.35 -17.32 9.67
C PRO A 398 -2.67 -18.09 9.77
N ALA A 399 -2.97 -18.73 10.92
CA ALA A 399 -4.25 -19.41 11.19
C ALA A 399 -5.28 -18.51 11.90
N ASN A 400 -4.98 -17.22 12.08
CA ASN A 400 -5.86 -16.26 12.74
C ASN A 400 -5.82 -14.90 12.04
N VAL A 401 -6.25 -14.89 10.78
CA VAL A 401 -6.24 -13.72 9.90
C VAL A 401 -7.64 -13.12 9.78
N THR A 402 -7.76 -11.82 10.02
CA THR A 402 -8.97 -11.01 9.84
C THR A 402 -8.76 -10.07 8.67
N ILE A 403 -9.61 -10.14 7.64
CA ILE A 403 -9.65 -9.10 6.60
C ILE A 403 -10.59 -7.98 7.04
N PHE A 404 -10.22 -6.73 6.81
CA PHE A 404 -11.10 -5.61 7.11
C PHE A 404 -10.90 -4.47 6.13
N GLY A 405 -11.97 -3.74 5.86
CA GLY A 405 -11.96 -2.63 4.92
C GLY A 405 -13.19 -1.75 5.06
N GLU A 406 -13.06 -0.52 4.56
CA GLU A 406 -14.13 0.48 4.55
C GLU A 406 -14.53 0.88 3.14
N SER A 407 -15.81 1.17 2.91
CA SER A 407 -16.33 1.55 1.59
C SER A 407 -16.04 0.47 0.55
N GLY A 408 -15.41 0.82 -0.57
CA GLY A 408 -14.88 -0.14 -1.55
C GLY A 408 -13.91 -1.16 -0.95
N GLY A 409 -13.24 -0.85 0.16
CA GLY A 409 -12.46 -1.79 0.96
C GLY A 409 -13.32 -2.87 1.64
N GLY A 410 -14.46 -2.46 2.20
CA GLY A 410 -15.47 -3.39 2.69
C GLY A 410 -16.08 -4.22 1.56
N GLY A 411 -16.31 -3.61 0.40
CA GLY A 411 -16.72 -4.31 -0.82
C GLY A 411 -15.69 -5.34 -1.30
N LYS A 412 -14.38 -5.06 -1.17
CA LYS A 412 -13.31 -6.03 -1.44
C LYS A 412 -13.38 -7.21 -0.46
N ALA A 413 -13.55 -6.93 0.84
CA ALA A 413 -13.72 -7.99 1.84
C ALA A 413 -14.96 -8.86 1.56
N LEU A 414 -16.09 -8.25 1.20
CA LEU A 414 -17.32 -8.97 0.83
C LEU A 414 -17.13 -9.82 -0.44
N SER A 415 -16.41 -9.31 -1.44
CA SER A 415 -16.08 -10.08 -2.65
C SER A 415 -15.17 -11.28 -2.34
N LEU A 416 -14.20 -11.14 -1.45
CA LEU A 416 -13.34 -12.26 -1.02
C LEU A 416 -14.11 -13.30 -0.20
N ILE A 417 -15.09 -12.89 0.61
CA ILE A 417 -16.05 -13.83 1.23
C ILE A 417 -16.76 -14.67 0.16
N ASN A 418 -17.09 -14.08 -0.98
CA ASN A 418 -17.76 -14.76 -2.09
C ASN A 418 -16.85 -15.68 -2.93
N SER A 419 -15.53 -15.48 -2.90
CA SER A 419 -14.62 -16.17 -3.82
C SER A 419 -14.12 -17.52 -3.28
N PRO A 420 -14.28 -18.63 -4.01
CA PRO A 420 -13.66 -19.91 -3.63
C PRO A 420 -12.12 -19.85 -3.68
N MET A 421 -11.54 -18.90 -4.43
CA MET A 421 -10.09 -18.74 -4.49
C MET A 421 -9.49 -18.19 -3.19
N ALA A 422 -10.32 -17.60 -2.32
CA ALA A 422 -9.90 -17.08 -1.02
C ALA A 422 -10.09 -18.08 0.13
N GLU A 423 -10.56 -19.30 -0.17
CA GLU A 423 -10.83 -20.34 0.84
C GLU A 423 -9.61 -20.63 1.71
N GLY A 424 -9.78 -20.49 3.02
CA GLY A 424 -8.75 -20.75 4.02
C GLY A 424 -7.63 -19.69 4.10
N LEU A 425 -7.73 -18.57 3.37
CA LEU A 425 -6.76 -17.48 3.45
C LEU A 425 -7.08 -16.46 4.56
N PHE A 426 -8.32 -16.41 5.03
CA PHE A 426 -8.76 -15.60 6.16
C PHE A 426 -9.77 -16.38 7.01
N HIS A 427 -9.98 -15.89 8.23
CA HIS A 427 -10.70 -16.60 9.28
C HIS A 427 -11.81 -15.75 9.90
N LYS A 428 -11.83 -14.45 9.61
CA LYS A 428 -12.82 -13.45 10.05
C LYS A 428 -12.84 -12.29 9.05
N ALA A 429 -13.95 -11.57 8.99
CA ALA A 429 -14.06 -10.37 8.17
C ALA A 429 -14.75 -9.20 8.90
N ILE A 430 -14.35 -7.98 8.59
CA ILE A 430 -15.03 -6.75 9.03
C ILE A 430 -15.34 -5.92 7.77
N VAL A 431 -16.63 -5.67 7.52
CA VAL A 431 -17.15 -4.94 6.36
C VAL A 431 -17.72 -3.61 6.84
N GLN A 432 -16.92 -2.56 6.75
CA GLN A 432 -17.30 -1.22 7.22
C GLN A 432 -17.89 -0.42 6.05
N SER A 433 -19.16 -0.05 6.10
CA SER A 433 -19.82 0.76 5.07
C SER A 433 -19.59 0.23 3.63
N GLY A 434 -19.50 -1.09 3.46
CA GLY A 434 -19.08 -1.73 2.20
C GLY A 434 -20.10 -2.72 1.61
N MET A 435 -21.30 -2.76 2.18
CA MET A 435 -22.42 -3.58 1.70
C MET A 435 -23.28 -2.75 0.75
N ALA A 436 -22.97 -2.78 -0.54
CA ALA A 436 -23.74 -2.07 -1.57
C ALA A 436 -25.00 -2.87 -1.96
N GLY A 437 -26.18 -2.25 -1.88
CA GLY A 437 -27.44 -2.88 -2.27
C GLY A 437 -27.51 -3.21 -3.79
N PRO A 438 -28.50 -4.02 -4.23
CA PRO A 438 -28.59 -4.46 -5.62
C PRO A 438 -28.90 -3.34 -6.64
N GLU A 439 -29.29 -2.15 -6.16
CA GLU A 439 -29.53 -0.95 -6.98
C GLU A 439 -28.35 0.05 -6.93
N ASP A 440 -27.24 -0.31 -6.26
CA ASP A 440 -26.08 0.58 -6.13
C ASP A 440 -25.28 0.64 -7.44
N GLU A 441 -25.30 1.81 -8.08
CA GLU A 441 -24.57 2.07 -9.33
C GLU A 441 -23.10 2.46 -9.09
N LEU A 442 -22.71 2.80 -7.85
CA LEU A 442 -21.37 3.27 -7.49
C LEU A 442 -20.43 2.14 -7.05
N MET A 443 -20.97 1.01 -6.58
CA MET A 443 -20.21 -0.20 -6.26
C MET A 443 -20.95 -1.49 -6.69
N PRO A 444 -21.10 -1.75 -8.01
CA PRO A 444 -21.84 -2.89 -8.53
C PRO A 444 -21.03 -4.20 -8.42
N VAL A 445 -20.91 -4.75 -7.21
CA VAL A 445 -20.07 -5.90 -6.85
C VAL A 445 -20.42 -7.25 -7.53
N GLU A 446 -21.46 -7.31 -8.37
CA GLU A 446 -21.97 -8.53 -9.02
C GLU A 446 -22.13 -8.39 -10.55
N ASN A 447 -21.36 -7.50 -11.20
CA ASN A 447 -21.45 -7.33 -12.65
C ASN A 447 -21.07 -8.62 -13.40
N MET A 448 -21.84 -8.99 -14.43
CA MET A 448 -21.50 -10.14 -15.28
C MET A 448 -20.29 -9.80 -16.18
N LEU A 449 -19.38 -10.76 -16.42
CA LEU A 449 -18.21 -10.57 -17.29
C LEU A 449 -18.54 -9.88 -18.62
N ALA A 450 -19.64 -10.26 -19.28
CA ALA A 450 -20.05 -9.70 -20.56
C ALA A 450 -20.38 -8.18 -20.50
N ASN A 451 -20.82 -7.67 -19.35
CA ASN A 451 -21.08 -6.24 -19.16
C ASN A 451 -19.74 -5.49 -19.00
N GLU A 452 -18.83 -6.01 -18.19
CA GLU A 452 -17.49 -5.44 -18.04
C GLU A 452 -16.69 -5.48 -19.35
N GLU A 453 -16.83 -6.54 -20.15
CA GLU A 453 -16.23 -6.61 -21.49
C GLU A 453 -16.77 -5.51 -22.42
N ALA A 454 -18.06 -5.20 -22.35
CA ALA A 454 -18.65 -4.10 -23.13
C ALA A 454 -18.10 -2.74 -22.66
N ASP A 455 -17.82 -2.59 -21.37
CA ASP A 455 -17.22 -1.40 -20.80
C ASP A 455 -15.78 -1.23 -21.25
N GLY A 456 -14.98 -2.30 -21.26
CA GLY A 456 -13.64 -2.29 -21.83
C GLY A 456 -13.62 -1.96 -23.33
N VAL A 457 -14.60 -2.44 -24.11
CA VAL A 457 -14.71 -2.11 -25.55
C VAL A 457 -14.94 -0.61 -25.72
N ALA A 458 -15.81 -0.02 -24.91
CA ALA A 458 -16.06 1.42 -24.96
C ALA A 458 -14.84 2.25 -24.48
N VAL A 459 -14.04 1.74 -23.56
CA VAL A 459 -12.75 2.34 -23.20
C VAL A 459 -11.80 2.32 -24.40
N ALA A 460 -11.69 1.19 -25.10
CA ALA A 460 -10.89 1.09 -26.33
C ALA A 460 -11.37 2.06 -27.42
N GLU A 461 -12.69 2.24 -27.57
CA GLU A 461 -13.30 3.24 -28.46
C GLU A 461 -12.94 4.68 -28.05
N ALA A 462 -13.01 5.00 -26.75
CA ALA A 462 -12.68 6.33 -26.23
C ALA A 462 -11.19 6.68 -26.38
N LEU A 463 -10.32 5.67 -26.38
CA LEU A 463 -8.89 5.78 -26.62
C LEU A 463 -8.53 5.73 -28.10
N GLY A 464 -9.47 5.36 -28.98
CA GLY A 464 -9.27 5.27 -30.43
C GLY A 464 -8.44 4.07 -30.89
N VAL A 465 -8.38 3.00 -30.08
CA VAL A 465 -7.56 1.80 -30.35
C VAL A 465 -8.39 0.55 -30.66
N GLN A 466 -9.72 0.67 -30.74
CA GLN A 466 -10.64 -0.44 -30.98
C GLN A 466 -10.46 -1.15 -32.33
N ASP A 467 -9.87 -0.46 -33.32
CA ASP A 467 -9.67 -0.96 -34.69
C ASP A 467 -8.24 -1.48 -34.93
N GLU A 468 -7.38 -1.50 -33.91
CA GLU A 468 -6.02 -2.03 -33.99
C GLU A 468 -6.03 -3.55 -34.23
N GLU A 469 -5.01 -4.08 -34.93
CA GLU A 469 -4.90 -5.53 -35.19
C GLU A 469 -4.80 -6.33 -33.89
N ASP A 470 -4.10 -5.77 -32.91
CA ASP A 470 -3.99 -6.28 -31.54
C ASP A 470 -4.40 -5.19 -30.55
N VAL A 471 -5.70 -5.15 -30.25
CA VAL A 471 -6.29 -4.16 -29.32
C VAL A 471 -5.70 -4.30 -27.92
N ALA A 472 -5.36 -5.51 -27.46
CA ALA A 472 -4.79 -5.71 -26.14
C ALA A 472 -3.38 -5.11 -26.05
N ALA A 473 -2.53 -5.36 -27.05
CA ALA A 473 -1.22 -4.73 -27.15
C ALA A 473 -1.32 -3.20 -27.27
N ALA A 474 -2.26 -2.68 -28.07
CA ALA A 474 -2.48 -1.25 -28.21
C ALA A 474 -2.90 -0.59 -26.89
N LEU A 475 -3.81 -1.21 -26.13
CA LEU A 475 -4.22 -0.75 -24.81
C LEU A 475 -3.07 -0.80 -23.79
N ARG A 476 -2.21 -1.83 -23.84
CA ARG A 476 -1.02 -1.95 -22.96
C ARG A 476 0.04 -0.89 -23.24
N ALA A 477 0.11 -0.37 -24.47
CA ALA A 477 1.08 0.66 -24.85
C ALA A 477 0.74 2.06 -24.31
N ILE A 478 -0.49 2.28 -23.84
CA ILE A 478 -0.93 3.59 -23.35
C ILE A 478 -0.31 3.85 -21.97
N PRO A 479 0.31 5.02 -21.72
CA PRO A 479 0.80 5.37 -20.39
C PRO A 479 -0.32 5.33 -19.35
N TRP A 480 -0.03 4.80 -18.16
CA TRP A 480 -1.06 4.56 -17.14
C TRP A 480 -1.81 5.86 -16.77
N HIS A 481 -1.11 6.98 -16.65
CA HIS A 481 -1.72 8.24 -16.23
C HIS A 481 -2.70 8.79 -17.29
N GLU A 482 -2.39 8.62 -18.58
CA GLU A 482 -3.30 8.97 -19.68
C GLU A 482 -4.53 8.07 -19.69
N LEU A 483 -4.32 6.75 -19.52
CA LEU A 483 -5.42 5.79 -19.44
C LEU A 483 -6.36 6.10 -18.27
N ALA A 484 -5.81 6.36 -17.08
CA ALA A 484 -6.59 6.66 -15.88
C ALA A 484 -7.46 7.92 -16.07
N VAL A 485 -6.88 9.00 -16.57
CA VAL A 485 -7.61 10.25 -16.83
C VAL A 485 -8.69 10.04 -17.90
N LYS A 486 -8.37 9.31 -18.98
CA LYS A 486 -9.33 9.07 -20.05
C LYS A 486 -10.52 8.23 -19.59
N VAL A 487 -10.26 7.21 -18.78
CA VAL A 487 -11.30 6.35 -18.22
C VAL A 487 -12.22 7.15 -17.29
N ASP A 488 -11.68 8.00 -16.41
CA ASP A 488 -12.48 8.90 -15.57
C ASP A 488 -13.45 9.78 -16.40
N GLU A 489 -13.01 10.29 -17.56
CA GLU A 489 -13.87 11.10 -18.45
C GLU A 489 -15.06 10.33 -19.03
N THR A 490 -14.98 8.99 -19.09
CA THR A 490 -16.09 8.14 -19.56
C THR A 490 -17.18 7.98 -18.50
N GLY A 491 -16.88 8.28 -17.23
CA GLY A 491 -17.78 8.06 -16.09
C GLY A 491 -18.02 6.57 -15.76
N ARG A 492 -17.22 5.67 -16.33
CA ARG A 492 -17.33 4.23 -16.08
C ARG A 492 -16.74 3.86 -14.73
N VAL A 493 -17.43 2.97 -14.04
CA VAL A 493 -17.00 2.40 -12.75
C VAL A 493 -16.64 0.94 -13.00
N PHE A 494 -15.47 0.53 -12.50
CA PHE A 494 -15.02 -0.85 -12.60
C PHE A 494 -14.98 -1.47 -11.21
N SER A 495 -15.46 -2.70 -11.10
CA SER A 495 -15.54 -3.42 -9.84
C SER A 495 -15.43 -4.93 -10.10
N PRO A 496 -15.43 -5.79 -9.06
CA PRO A 496 -15.40 -7.23 -9.27
C PRO A 496 -16.56 -7.73 -10.13
N ASN A 497 -16.29 -8.73 -10.97
CA ASN A 497 -17.27 -9.31 -11.89
C ASN A 497 -17.42 -10.82 -11.71
N VAL A 498 -18.60 -11.34 -12.02
CA VAL A 498 -18.91 -12.78 -12.03
C VAL A 498 -18.36 -13.36 -13.32
N ASP A 499 -17.19 -13.99 -13.22
CA ASP A 499 -16.44 -14.57 -14.33
C ASP A 499 -16.46 -16.09 -14.40
N GLY A 500 -17.01 -16.76 -13.39
CA GLY A 500 -17.01 -18.22 -13.29
C GLY A 500 -15.67 -18.81 -12.82
N VAL A 501 -14.71 -17.98 -12.41
CA VAL A 501 -13.37 -18.41 -11.93
C VAL A 501 -13.08 -17.81 -10.56
N TYR A 502 -12.93 -16.49 -10.49
CA TYR A 502 -12.76 -15.77 -9.23
C TYR A 502 -14.10 -15.70 -8.47
N MET A 503 -15.20 -15.35 -9.14
CA MET A 503 -16.55 -15.42 -8.59
C MET A 503 -17.40 -16.35 -9.46
N LEU A 504 -17.87 -17.45 -8.86
CA LEU A 504 -18.68 -18.45 -9.57
C LEU A 504 -20.11 -17.97 -9.83
N ASP A 505 -20.63 -17.13 -8.93
CA ASP A 505 -21.96 -16.54 -9.00
C ASP A 505 -21.97 -15.20 -8.25
N GLY A 506 -23.11 -14.50 -8.26
CA GLY A 506 -23.34 -13.33 -7.41
C GLY A 506 -23.16 -13.66 -5.93
N ILE A 507 -22.81 -12.66 -5.12
CA ILE A 507 -22.64 -12.77 -3.67
C ILE A 507 -23.89 -13.36 -3.06
N ARG A 508 -25.07 -12.88 -3.46
CA ARG A 508 -26.32 -13.44 -2.95
C ARG A 508 -26.47 -14.93 -3.26
N ASP A 509 -26.34 -15.33 -4.51
CA ASP A 509 -26.56 -16.73 -4.91
C ASP A 509 -25.55 -17.67 -4.24
N SER A 510 -24.31 -17.21 -4.04
CA SER A 510 -23.27 -17.96 -3.33
C SER A 510 -23.60 -18.22 -1.86
N PHE A 511 -24.13 -17.24 -1.12
CA PHE A 511 -24.55 -17.48 0.27
C PHE A 511 -25.80 -18.36 0.36
N GLU A 512 -26.81 -18.14 -0.49
CA GLU A 512 -28.01 -18.99 -0.53
C GLU A 512 -27.65 -20.46 -0.87
N ALA A 513 -26.63 -20.65 -1.71
CA ALA A 513 -26.07 -21.97 -2.04
C ALA A 513 -25.02 -22.48 -1.04
N ARG A 514 -24.66 -21.69 -0.02
CA ARG A 514 -23.60 -21.98 0.97
C ARG A 514 -22.23 -22.30 0.35
N GLN A 515 -21.86 -21.53 -0.66
CA GLN A 515 -20.57 -21.59 -1.36
C GLN A 515 -19.61 -20.47 -0.92
N HIS A 516 -20.12 -19.46 -0.21
CA HIS A 516 -19.31 -18.43 0.42
C HIS A 516 -18.37 -19.02 1.49
N ASN A 517 -17.30 -18.28 1.80
CA ASN A 517 -16.42 -18.55 2.92
C ASN A 517 -17.12 -18.22 4.24
N ASP A 518 -17.65 -19.24 4.92
CA ASP A 518 -18.35 -19.10 6.20
C ASP A 518 -17.36 -18.82 7.35
N VAL A 519 -17.25 -17.54 7.71
CA VAL A 519 -16.42 -17.03 8.81
C VAL A 519 -17.22 -16.05 9.67
N PRO A 520 -16.78 -15.74 10.90
CA PRO A 520 -17.37 -14.64 11.67
C PRO A 520 -17.23 -13.30 10.96
N ILE A 521 -18.29 -12.48 11.01
CA ILE A 521 -18.36 -11.18 10.31
C ILE A 521 -18.82 -10.07 11.25
N ILE A 522 -18.12 -8.94 11.24
CA ILE A 522 -18.69 -7.65 11.67
C ILE A 522 -19.10 -6.88 10.42
N ALA A 523 -20.28 -6.28 10.42
CA ALA A 523 -20.68 -5.34 9.40
C ALA A 523 -21.43 -4.15 10.00
N GLY A 524 -21.30 -2.99 9.38
CA GLY A 524 -22.01 -1.80 9.83
C GLY A 524 -21.93 -0.65 8.85
N ALA A 525 -22.61 0.42 9.23
CA ALA A 525 -22.67 1.68 8.49
C ALA A 525 -22.64 2.84 9.48
N ASN A 526 -22.22 4.00 8.99
CA ASN A 526 -22.27 5.24 9.73
C ASN A 526 -23.67 5.84 9.63
N GLN A 527 -24.10 6.57 10.67
CA GLN A 527 -25.45 7.14 10.73
C GLN A 527 -25.78 8.05 9.53
N GLY A 528 -24.78 8.77 9.01
CA GLY A 528 -24.86 9.65 7.85
C GLY A 528 -24.22 9.08 6.58
N ASP A 529 -24.15 7.75 6.44
CA ASP A 529 -23.73 7.11 5.19
C ASP A 529 -24.69 7.43 4.03
N THR A 530 -24.24 7.13 2.81
CA THR A 530 -25.10 7.26 1.63
C THR A 530 -26.31 6.30 1.74
N PRO A 531 -27.48 6.67 1.19
CA PRO A 531 -28.65 5.81 1.24
C PRO A 531 -28.41 4.39 0.71
N ALA A 532 -27.59 4.23 -0.33
CA ALA A 532 -27.31 2.93 -0.95
C ALA A 532 -26.57 1.97 0.00
N LEU A 533 -25.62 2.48 0.80
CA LEU A 533 -24.87 1.70 1.79
C LEU A 533 -25.73 1.33 3.00
N ILE A 534 -26.54 2.28 3.47
CA ILE A 534 -27.49 2.05 4.57
C ILE A 534 -28.50 0.97 4.18
N GLU A 535 -29.12 1.09 3.00
CA GLU A 535 -30.07 0.10 2.51
C GLU A 535 -29.41 -1.24 2.20
N GLY A 536 -28.16 -1.23 1.72
CA GLY A 536 -27.39 -2.45 1.55
C GLY A 536 -27.13 -3.16 2.88
N LEU A 537 -26.70 -2.48 3.94
CA LEU A 537 -26.55 -3.09 5.27
C LEU A 537 -27.86 -3.73 5.77
N LYS A 538 -28.97 -2.98 5.69
CA LYS A 538 -30.31 -3.47 6.07
C LYS A 538 -30.74 -4.70 5.27
N TRP A 539 -30.37 -4.74 4.00
CA TRP A 539 -30.69 -5.84 3.10
C TRP A 539 -29.84 -7.09 3.37
N TYR A 540 -28.52 -6.92 3.53
CA TYR A 540 -27.59 -8.03 3.72
C TYR A 540 -27.70 -8.66 5.12
N MET A 541 -27.80 -7.88 6.20
CA MET A 541 -27.68 -8.43 7.56
C MET A 541 -28.71 -9.51 7.93
N PRO A 542 -30.04 -9.31 7.74
CA PRO A 542 -31.05 -10.33 8.01
C PRO A 542 -30.85 -11.62 7.22
N TRP A 543 -30.34 -11.48 6.00
CA TRP A 543 -30.16 -12.56 5.05
C TRP A 543 -28.85 -13.33 5.30
N MET A 544 -27.74 -12.61 5.54
CA MET A 544 -26.45 -13.18 5.90
C MET A 544 -26.54 -13.99 7.19
N ALA A 545 -27.25 -13.48 8.20
CA ALA A 545 -27.48 -14.18 9.45
C ALA A 545 -28.30 -15.47 9.31
N GLU A 546 -29.08 -15.62 8.23
CA GLU A 546 -29.86 -16.85 7.96
C GLU A 546 -29.02 -17.91 7.23
N HIS A 547 -27.92 -17.51 6.58
CA HIS A 547 -27.13 -18.37 5.70
C HIS A 547 -25.71 -18.66 6.19
N ASN A 548 -25.15 -17.84 7.08
CA ASN A 548 -23.92 -18.14 7.80
C ASN A 548 -24.19 -19.13 8.94
N GLU A 549 -23.25 -20.07 9.14
CA GLU A 549 -23.21 -20.86 10.37
C GLU A 549 -22.37 -20.14 11.44
N SER A 550 -21.41 -19.31 11.00
CA SER A 550 -20.63 -18.43 11.86
C SER A 550 -21.42 -17.21 12.36
N GLU A 551 -21.00 -16.66 13.50
CA GLU A 551 -21.65 -15.49 14.10
C GLU A 551 -21.42 -14.22 13.26
N VAL A 552 -22.48 -13.44 13.09
CA VAL A 552 -22.44 -12.12 12.43
C VAL A 552 -22.83 -11.03 13.43
N PHE A 553 -22.22 -9.85 13.34
CA PHE A 553 -22.42 -8.74 14.28
C PHE A 553 -22.71 -7.46 13.50
N ALA A 554 -23.78 -6.76 13.87
CA ALA A 554 -24.19 -5.49 13.26
C ALA A 554 -23.77 -4.30 14.14
N TYR A 555 -23.28 -3.21 13.53
CA TYR A 555 -23.16 -1.91 14.21
C TYR A 555 -23.74 -0.76 13.39
N VAL A 556 -24.07 0.32 14.11
CA VAL A 556 -24.29 1.66 13.56
C VAL A 556 -23.35 2.62 14.27
N PHE A 557 -22.48 3.28 13.52
CA PHE A 557 -21.54 4.25 14.08
C PHE A 557 -22.16 5.65 14.07
N ASP A 558 -22.14 6.31 15.22
CA ASP A 558 -22.92 7.50 15.53
C ASP A 558 -22.11 8.43 16.46
N HIS A 559 -20.83 8.62 16.14
CA HIS A 559 -19.95 9.50 16.91
C HIS A 559 -19.19 10.46 16.01
N LEU A 560 -19.21 11.73 16.40
CA LEU A 560 -18.37 12.78 15.84
C LEU A 560 -17.87 13.68 16.96
N PRO A 561 -16.75 14.38 16.73
CA PRO A 561 -16.29 15.37 17.68
C PRO A 561 -17.37 16.45 17.92
N ASN A 562 -17.47 16.91 19.16
CA ASN A 562 -18.59 17.74 19.63
C ASN A 562 -18.86 18.99 18.79
N ASN A 563 -17.82 19.60 18.23
CA ASN A 563 -18.01 20.82 17.43
C ASN A 563 -18.69 20.53 16.08
N TRP A 564 -18.48 19.36 15.48
CA TRP A 564 -19.09 18.96 14.21
C TRP A 564 -20.51 18.46 14.43
N SER A 565 -20.72 17.60 15.43
CA SER A 565 -22.07 17.15 15.79
C SER A 565 -22.98 18.31 16.21
N SER A 566 -22.45 19.33 16.91
CA SER A 566 -23.22 20.53 17.27
C SER A 566 -23.67 21.39 16.07
N GLN A 567 -23.05 21.21 14.90
CA GLN A 567 -23.43 21.87 13.65
C GLN A 567 -24.46 21.05 12.85
N GLY A 568 -24.93 19.92 13.39
CA GLY A 568 -25.89 19.03 12.74
C GLY A 568 -25.25 18.00 11.82
N ALA A 569 -23.92 17.88 11.80
CA ALA A 569 -23.27 16.81 11.05
C ALA A 569 -23.59 15.45 11.67
N LEU A 570 -23.98 14.51 10.83
CA LEU A 570 -24.09 13.09 11.17
C LEU A 570 -22.73 12.43 10.95
N ALA A 571 -22.47 11.30 11.62
CA ALA A 571 -21.30 10.48 11.35
C ALA A 571 -21.28 10.08 9.86
N TYR A 572 -20.41 10.74 9.09
CA TYR A 572 -20.37 10.66 7.63
C TYR A 572 -19.61 9.42 7.15
N HIS A 573 -19.62 9.15 5.84
CA HIS A 573 -18.92 8.01 5.25
C HIS A 573 -17.42 7.97 5.59
N GLY A 574 -16.95 6.86 6.20
CA GLY A 574 -15.57 6.69 6.66
C GLY A 574 -15.21 7.39 7.98
N ALA A 575 -16.16 8.02 8.69
CA ALA A 575 -15.89 8.72 9.95
C ALA A 575 -15.30 7.82 11.05
N GLU A 576 -15.70 6.55 11.10
CA GLU A 576 -15.26 5.57 12.08
C GLU A 576 -13.77 5.21 11.94
N LEU A 577 -13.17 5.39 10.76
CA LEU A 577 -11.75 5.13 10.52
C LEU A 577 -10.84 5.97 11.41
N VAL A 578 -11.27 7.20 11.73
CA VAL A 578 -10.52 8.06 12.64
C VAL A 578 -10.32 7.40 14.01
N TYR A 579 -11.32 6.65 14.47
CA TYR A 579 -11.37 6.02 15.79
C TYR A 579 -10.80 4.60 15.78
N VAL A 580 -10.94 3.85 14.69
CA VAL A 580 -10.27 2.54 14.54
C VAL A 580 -8.76 2.72 14.50
N PHE A 581 -8.28 3.72 13.77
CA PHE A 581 -6.84 3.95 13.59
C PHE A 581 -6.27 4.97 14.57
N ASP A 582 -7.07 5.61 15.42
CA ASP A 582 -6.61 6.63 16.39
C ASP A 582 -5.76 7.72 15.70
N TYR A 583 -6.31 8.26 14.61
CA TYR A 583 -5.61 9.26 13.78
C TYR A 583 -6.52 10.46 13.47
N PRO A 584 -6.65 11.42 14.40
CA PRO A 584 -7.52 12.60 14.21
C PRO A 584 -7.19 13.44 12.97
N GLY A 585 -5.95 13.38 12.48
CA GLY A 585 -5.56 14.05 11.23
C GLY A 585 -6.39 13.61 10.01
N SER A 586 -6.96 12.40 10.02
CA SER A 586 -7.77 11.87 8.91
C SER A 586 -9.04 12.68 8.64
N PHE A 587 -9.55 13.44 9.62
CA PHE A 587 -10.67 14.36 9.40
C PHE A 587 -10.39 15.35 8.27
N LEU A 588 -9.15 15.81 8.12
CA LEU A 588 -8.77 16.71 7.02
C LEU A 588 -8.86 16.00 5.67
N SER A 589 -8.32 14.79 5.57
CA SER A 589 -8.37 14.01 4.32
C SER A 589 -9.81 13.74 3.90
N HIS A 590 -10.67 13.34 4.84
CA HIS A 590 -12.10 13.10 4.56
C HIS A 590 -12.85 14.37 4.15
N TYR A 591 -12.50 15.52 4.75
CA TYR A 591 -13.02 16.82 4.32
C TYR A 591 -12.58 17.19 2.90
N LEU A 592 -11.30 17.00 2.57
CA LEU A 592 -10.77 17.27 1.23
C LEU A 592 -11.34 16.33 0.16
N LEU A 593 -11.74 15.11 0.56
CA LEU A 593 -12.50 14.17 -0.28
C LEU A 593 -13.99 14.54 -0.41
N GLY A 594 -14.46 15.55 0.31
CA GLY A 594 -15.86 16.00 0.28
C GLY A 594 -16.84 15.09 1.01
N LEU A 595 -16.36 14.20 1.89
CA LEU A 595 -17.19 13.18 2.54
C LEU A 595 -18.02 13.73 3.70
N THR A 596 -17.57 14.82 4.33
CA THR A 596 -18.11 15.26 5.62
C THR A 596 -19.46 15.99 5.52
N GLY A 597 -19.85 16.43 4.32
CA GLY A 597 -21.03 17.27 4.10
C GLY A 597 -20.94 18.68 4.71
N LEU A 598 -19.77 19.08 5.24
CA LEU A 598 -19.56 20.39 5.85
C LEU A 598 -19.07 21.41 4.81
N GLU A 599 -19.75 22.55 4.70
CA GLU A 599 -19.36 23.60 3.75
C GLU A 599 -18.25 24.53 4.30
N ASP A 600 -18.18 24.76 5.61
CA ASP A 600 -17.19 25.68 6.22
C ASP A 600 -16.88 25.37 7.71
N PRO A 601 -16.10 24.30 8.01
CA PRO A 601 -15.74 23.96 9.38
C PRO A 601 -14.63 24.87 9.96
N VAL A 602 -14.01 25.73 9.15
CA VAL A 602 -12.81 26.48 9.49
C VAL A 602 -13.08 27.96 9.30
N GLY A 603 -13.58 28.65 10.34
CA GLY A 603 -13.83 30.09 10.25
C GLY A 603 -12.67 30.88 9.62
N GLY A 604 -12.84 31.26 8.34
CA GLY A 604 -11.87 31.95 7.49
C GLY A 604 -12.11 31.66 6.00
N ASP A 605 -11.82 32.62 5.11
CA ASP A 605 -12.15 32.57 3.67
C ASP A 605 -11.41 31.48 2.83
N THR A 606 -10.84 30.43 3.46
CA THR A 606 -10.26 29.28 2.74
C THR A 606 -10.03 28.08 3.68
N PRO A 607 -10.57 26.89 3.38
CA PRO A 607 -10.25 25.69 4.12
C PRO A 607 -8.85 25.20 3.75
N THR A 608 -7.86 25.54 4.58
CA THR A 608 -6.48 25.07 4.43
C THR A 608 -6.19 23.94 5.42
N PRO A 609 -5.26 23.01 5.13
CA PRO A 609 -4.74 22.06 6.10
C PRO A 609 -4.35 22.71 7.44
N GLN A 610 -3.69 23.87 7.38
CA GLN A 610 -3.33 24.65 8.57
C GLN A 610 -4.57 25.21 9.29
N GLY A 611 -5.63 25.57 8.58
CA GLY A 611 -6.89 26.05 9.16
C GLY A 611 -7.69 24.96 9.88
N VAL A 612 -7.79 23.75 9.30
CA VAL A 612 -8.40 22.57 9.95
C VAL A 612 -7.61 22.15 11.21
N MET A 613 -6.27 22.21 11.15
CA MET A 613 -5.41 21.90 12.29
C MET A 613 -5.40 23.00 13.36
N ALA A 614 -5.58 24.27 12.97
CA ALA A 614 -5.66 25.42 13.88
C ALA A 614 -7.03 25.54 14.57
N ASN A 615 -8.07 24.93 14.00
CA ASN A 615 -9.42 24.85 14.57
C ASN A 615 -9.84 23.37 14.62
N PRO A 616 -9.16 22.56 15.47
CA PRO A 616 -9.37 21.12 15.48
C PRO A 616 -10.84 20.81 15.76
N PRO A 617 -11.34 19.61 15.41
CA PRO A 617 -12.69 19.12 15.71
C PRO A 617 -13.11 19.17 17.20
N GLY A 618 -12.36 19.82 18.09
CA GLY A 618 -12.62 19.77 19.52
C GLY A 618 -12.42 18.35 20.03
N TRP A 619 -11.39 17.66 19.53
CA TRP A 619 -10.98 16.34 20.00
C TRP A 619 -10.81 16.40 21.52
N ASN A 620 -11.55 15.56 22.22
CA ASN A 620 -11.73 15.64 23.66
C ASN A 620 -11.70 14.24 24.29
N PRO A 621 -11.77 14.12 25.64
CA PRO A 621 -11.70 12.82 26.30
C PRO A 621 -12.77 11.80 25.88
N ASN A 622 -13.94 12.23 25.37
CA ASN A 622 -14.95 11.30 24.86
C ASN A 622 -14.49 10.65 23.55
N ASP A 623 -13.81 11.41 22.68
CA ASP A 623 -13.27 10.87 21.42
C ASP A 623 -12.17 9.83 21.70
N VAL A 624 -11.34 10.08 22.72
CA VAL A 624 -10.35 9.12 23.21
C VAL A 624 -11.04 7.84 23.72
N GLN A 625 -12.11 7.97 24.51
CA GLN A 625 -12.87 6.82 25.00
C GLN A 625 -13.48 5.99 23.86
N VAL A 626 -14.07 6.64 22.86
CA VAL A 626 -14.63 5.95 21.68
C VAL A 626 -13.53 5.24 20.89
N THR A 627 -12.38 5.90 20.71
CA THR A 627 -11.18 5.33 20.06
C THR A 627 -10.69 4.07 20.78
N ASP A 628 -10.56 4.12 22.10
CA ASP A 628 -10.12 2.98 22.90
C ASP A 628 -11.11 1.81 22.82
N ASN A 629 -12.41 2.09 22.90
CA ASN A 629 -13.45 1.07 22.75
C ASN A 629 -13.43 0.45 21.34
N MET A 630 -13.32 1.25 20.28
CA MET A 630 -13.27 0.77 18.89
C MET A 630 -12.08 -0.16 18.67
N ARG A 631 -10.87 0.28 19.04
CA ARG A 631 -9.66 -0.54 18.91
C ARG A 631 -9.77 -1.84 19.68
N ALA A 632 -10.27 -1.79 20.92
CA ALA A 632 -10.45 -2.98 21.74
C ALA A 632 -11.46 -3.97 21.13
N MET A 633 -12.59 -3.49 20.59
CA MET A 633 -13.59 -4.35 19.92
C MET A 633 -13.03 -5.00 18.66
N TRP A 634 -12.34 -4.23 17.80
CA TRP A 634 -11.74 -4.72 16.55
C TRP A 634 -10.64 -5.74 16.83
N ALA A 635 -9.73 -5.44 17.77
CA ALA A 635 -8.66 -6.35 18.16
C ALA A 635 -9.19 -7.61 18.86
N ASN A 636 -10.22 -7.49 19.70
CA ASN A 636 -10.80 -8.66 20.36
C ASN A 636 -11.57 -9.56 19.38
N PHE A 637 -12.27 -8.95 18.41
CA PHE A 637 -12.86 -9.70 17.31
C PHE A 637 -11.77 -10.43 16.52
N ALA A 638 -10.69 -9.76 16.11
CA ALA A 638 -9.59 -10.38 15.40
C ALA A 638 -9.02 -11.59 16.17
N ARG A 639 -8.89 -11.44 17.50
CA ARG A 639 -8.39 -12.47 18.40
C ARG A 639 -9.32 -13.66 18.55
N THR A 640 -10.63 -13.43 18.69
CA THR A 640 -11.58 -14.45 19.21
C THR A 640 -12.76 -14.78 18.31
N GLY A 641 -13.11 -13.89 17.38
CA GLY A 641 -14.34 -13.96 16.58
C GLY A 641 -15.54 -13.29 17.26
N ASN A 642 -15.37 -12.76 18.47
CA ASN A 642 -16.39 -12.04 19.22
C ASN A 642 -15.91 -10.62 19.54
N PRO A 643 -16.65 -9.56 19.20
CA PRO A 643 -16.23 -8.17 19.41
C PRO A 643 -16.46 -7.64 20.83
N SER A 644 -17.10 -8.40 21.72
CA SER A 644 -17.45 -7.93 23.07
C SER A 644 -16.22 -7.53 23.88
N ILE A 645 -16.35 -6.48 24.68
CA ILE A 645 -15.31 -5.97 25.58
C ILE A 645 -15.88 -5.80 27.00
N GLU A 646 -15.08 -5.41 27.98
CA GLU A 646 -15.56 -5.23 29.36
C GLU A 646 -16.73 -4.23 29.44
N GLN A 647 -16.72 -3.21 28.58
CA GLN A 647 -17.69 -2.13 28.54
C GLN A 647 -19.03 -2.57 27.91
N VAL A 648 -19.05 -3.60 27.05
CA VAL A 648 -20.26 -4.03 26.35
C VAL A 648 -20.22 -5.52 25.97
N ASP A 649 -21.30 -6.22 26.29
CA ASP A 649 -21.63 -7.53 25.72
C ASP A 649 -22.32 -7.31 24.38
N TRP A 650 -21.66 -7.63 23.28
CA TRP A 650 -22.14 -7.40 21.92
C TRP A 650 -22.71 -8.71 21.36
N PRO A 651 -24.04 -8.91 21.38
CA PRO A 651 -24.64 -10.15 20.91
C PRO A 651 -24.54 -10.29 19.39
N ALA A 652 -24.41 -11.53 18.92
CA ALA A 652 -24.53 -11.85 17.51
C ALA A 652 -25.92 -11.43 16.98
N TYR A 653 -25.94 -10.82 15.80
CA TYR A 653 -27.15 -10.45 15.10
C TYR A 653 -27.86 -11.71 14.59
N THR A 654 -29.17 -11.77 14.80
CA THR A 654 -30.07 -12.76 14.21
C THR A 654 -31.34 -12.06 13.75
N ARG A 655 -32.04 -12.65 12.78
CA ARG A 655 -33.34 -12.10 12.35
C ARG A 655 -34.38 -12.02 13.49
N GLN A 656 -34.24 -12.83 14.54
CA GLN A 656 -35.19 -12.86 15.66
C GLN A 656 -34.87 -11.82 16.74
N ASN A 657 -33.60 -11.57 17.04
CA ASN A 657 -33.21 -10.55 18.03
C ASN A 657 -33.09 -9.15 17.40
N ASP A 658 -32.74 -9.09 16.11
CA ASP A 658 -32.52 -7.88 15.32
C ASP A 658 -31.59 -6.86 16.02
N THR A 659 -30.57 -7.37 16.73
CA THR A 659 -29.70 -6.56 17.60
C THR A 659 -28.50 -5.97 16.87
N TYR A 660 -28.24 -4.69 17.06
CA TYR A 660 -27.01 -4.03 16.60
C TYR A 660 -26.37 -3.24 17.75
N LEU A 661 -25.06 -2.99 17.66
CA LEU A 661 -24.38 -2.06 18.56
C LEU A 661 -24.43 -0.65 17.97
N ARG A 662 -25.05 0.30 18.67
CA ARG A 662 -24.85 1.72 18.41
C ARG A 662 -23.54 2.16 19.06
N ILE A 663 -22.57 2.51 18.23
CA ILE A 663 -21.27 2.99 18.67
C ILE A 663 -21.31 4.52 18.68
N SER A 664 -21.53 5.07 19.86
CA SER A 664 -21.44 6.50 20.15
C SER A 664 -20.48 6.73 21.32
N GLN A 665 -20.52 7.90 21.98
CA GLN A 665 -19.88 8.07 23.28
C GLN A 665 -20.29 6.97 24.27
N ASP A 666 -21.57 6.62 24.30
CA ASP A 666 -22.10 5.50 25.07
C ASP A 666 -22.34 4.30 24.13
N LEU A 667 -21.78 3.13 24.48
CA LEU A 667 -22.02 1.88 23.76
C LEU A 667 -23.39 1.32 24.13
N ASN A 668 -24.30 1.21 23.16
CA ASN A 668 -25.66 0.75 23.40
C ASN A 668 -26.04 -0.40 22.46
N VAL A 669 -26.42 -1.54 23.04
CA VAL A 669 -27.04 -2.63 22.26
C VAL A 669 -28.51 -2.28 22.06
N GLU A 670 -28.89 -2.12 20.80
CA GLU A 670 -30.22 -1.72 20.37
C GLU A 670 -30.85 -2.80 19.48
N THR A 671 -32.14 -2.64 19.15
CA THR A 671 -32.88 -3.52 18.24
C THR A 671 -33.60 -2.69 17.19
N GLY A 672 -33.84 -3.21 15.99
CA GLY A 672 -34.56 -2.50 14.94
C GLY A 672 -33.60 -1.85 13.93
N LEU A 673 -32.74 -2.65 13.28
CA LEU A 673 -31.71 -2.15 12.37
C LEU A 673 -32.31 -1.35 11.20
N ASP A 674 -33.48 -1.78 10.69
CA ASP A 674 -34.22 -1.08 9.63
C ASP A 674 -34.57 0.38 9.97
N THR A 675 -34.74 0.68 11.26
CA THR A 675 -35.13 2.00 11.78
C THR A 675 -33.99 2.71 12.51
N ALA A 676 -32.76 2.20 12.42
CA ALA A 676 -31.60 2.70 13.15
C ALA A 676 -30.99 3.98 12.57
N PHE A 677 -31.40 4.35 11.35
CA PHE A 677 -30.86 5.46 10.57
C PHE A 677 -31.90 6.58 10.44
N PRO A 678 -31.46 7.85 10.35
CA PRO A 678 -32.37 8.95 10.05
C PRO A 678 -33.05 8.75 8.69
N GLU A 679 -34.29 9.21 8.58
CA GLU A 679 -34.98 9.25 7.29
C GLU A 679 -34.20 10.16 6.33
N PRO A 680 -34.04 9.79 5.05
CA PRO A 680 -33.36 10.64 4.09
C PRO A 680 -34.08 11.98 4.01
N GLU A 681 -33.34 13.09 4.03
CA GLU A 681 -33.93 14.41 3.81
C GLU A 681 -34.60 14.41 2.43
N THR A 682 -35.94 14.37 2.41
CA THR A 682 -36.69 14.60 1.19
C THR A 682 -36.48 16.07 0.83
N SER A 683 -35.67 16.36 -0.17
CA SER A 683 -35.56 17.70 -0.74
C SER A 683 -36.85 18.07 -1.48
N GLU A 684 -37.94 18.28 -0.74
CA GLU A 684 -39.04 19.12 -1.19
C GLU A 684 -38.63 20.58 -0.96
N SER A 685 -37.63 21.06 -1.73
CA SER A 685 -37.53 22.49 -1.94
C SER A 685 -38.54 22.86 -3.03
N GLU A 686 -39.66 23.38 -2.54
CA GLU A 686 -40.73 24.06 -3.26
C GLU A 686 -40.26 24.72 -4.55
N VAL A 687 -40.68 24.15 -5.69
CA VAL A 687 -40.84 24.91 -6.93
C VAL A 687 -42.11 25.74 -6.75
N GLU A 688 -41.98 26.94 -6.18
CA GLU A 688 -42.91 28.07 -6.42
C GLU A 688 -42.25 29.16 -7.27
#